data_AF-A0A7S2GFF4-F1
#
_entry.id   AF-A0A7S2GFF4-F1
#
_cell.length_a   1.000
_cell.length_b   1.000
_cell.length_c   1.000
_cell.angle_alpha   90.00
_cell.angle_beta   90.00
_cell.angle_gamma   90.00
#
_symmetry.space_group_name_H-M   'P 1'
#
loop_
_entity.id
_entity.type
_entity.pdbx_description
1 polymer ?
#
loop_
_entity_poly.entity_id
_entity_poly.type
_entity_poly.pdbx_seq_one_letter_code
_entity_poly.pdbx_strand_id
1 'polypeptide(L)'
;AKQKAALVSIGSSKSSKYSIETVKASALGHSFADHPDYKLACSASCGAGSKTPCALLLVLHGVDATGDEMLPLATGASSDPEAAFDEEEAGPFCAAFPSAKNKNWDYSGFGSDARFLSAVQDHAATTRTIDEDRVSLLGYSSGAAMSFKLMCSSVMGARIASAFTYGAIAHGVECADRQHLLIAHGTEDSVVPFGGMADMRAGEDLAGAVATSSGLLSEETTKRLDLFASLPGDETEVAEFRAVPGACNSVTLLKANGADHSFPDARQAGKGVGAMWSEARKFFHAHPRSCHLPREDGEAAPEGLPEELAQMDMETGEKQEEVEAEGLDAIEADAHHAQKACAVEGGMACTNYAMAKIFTDLQTPQECSGLCERSAGCTAANFYGGDEEMQQPVCFLYGIAGADSCAEKVDLGAEWTDISCTAAGEEVVQLQQQGPGHAAEDHQEAAQLELLDASQQERDHANATSASDMPWRRSLAAGYRDRSQNYIGGSEIVHLATFEGKLYASNGYWMDKQSGKSSAQILRLDAPGDKWQVDLDYMRDADISSVPAAKFSYALRGTILKELHITKDSTGAAIDKKILFAATIVYMDSAGTTGISIFTKSSSAGAWKNTHIFVSKTQYHKVPRDVEVFDDPRTKQQRIFLLVGDFGIESGVFDSGRDDIVWEGSPEASSPSGHFSTRALGLTTVQKDLIFSAGSQIWQRKTSAKAWELALDVKPGAKVNAAVGGIRGLTARHDGSLAYIWAPNTWASGEIRKLTWPGKKMTVEDSLRGLYNGHAGRHRGLGRAEYSLGGYNNFYPVQDPWDGRTVYLFGIQTRTEGADEGKTWNRYYRGAPYGIRKGWNDYRVDEVAGVYTEDRPPLLAARTMLLSPFPSEEGVLYVAGFDANFNAATNTAWIYKAGLKVALRAIDPAVPKPEERKETCALCPGGLGDLLAVQIAGQHKNGKKFTCQEAYDWMNGGAGDGNCEGIKWWGGKCCKKTCALCGPGRNHKIKRQAIAGQHPNGKKFTC
;
A
#
# COMPACT_ATOMS: atom_id res chain seq x y z
N ALA A 1 -17.80 3.59 31.05
CA ALA A 1 -18.02 2.73 29.87
C ALA A 1 -19.14 1.70 30.08
N LYS A 2 -18.94 0.64 30.88
CA LYS A 2 -19.85 -0.53 30.98
C LYS A 2 -21.35 -0.23 31.24
N GLN A 3 -21.70 0.85 31.96
CA GLN A 3 -23.10 1.23 32.18
C GLN A 3 -23.84 1.80 30.95
N LYS A 4 -23.15 2.28 29.90
CA LYS A 4 -23.81 2.74 28.65
C LYS A 4 -24.16 1.59 27.69
N ALA A 5 -23.49 0.44 27.80
CA ALA A 5 -23.77 -0.73 26.97
C ALA A 5 -25.06 -1.47 27.38
N ALA A 6 -25.55 -1.27 28.61
CA ALA A 6 -26.75 -1.92 29.15
C ALA A 6 -28.09 -1.35 28.64
N LEU A 7 -28.08 -0.48 27.63
CA LEU A 7 -29.26 0.28 27.13
C LEU A 7 -29.58 0.00 25.65
N VAL A 8 -29.02 -1.06 25.07
CA VAL A 8 -29.13 -1.36 23.62
C VAL A 8 -30.12 -2.48 23.29
N SER A 9 -30.30 -3.45 24.20
CA SER A 9 -31.21 -4.58 24.01
C SER A 9 -32.67 -4.14 24.13
N ILE A 10 -33.49 -4.46 23.12
CA ILE A 10 -34.93 -4.13 23.08
C ILE A 10 -35.85 -5.34 23.32
N GLY A 11 -35.26 -6.52 23.50
CA GLY A 11 -35.98 -7.76 23.79
C GLY A 11 -34.98 -8.90 23.94
N SER A 12 -35.25 -9.81 24.88
CA SER A 12 -34.40 -10.98 25.12
C SER A 12 -35.24 -12.22 25.38
N SER A 13 -34.94 -13.32 24.70
CA SER A 13 -35.38 -14.66 25.10
C SER A 13 -34.20 -15.43 25.69
N LYS A 14 -34.47 -16.30 26.66
CA LYS A 14 -33.44 -17.09 27.35
C LYS A 14 -33.97 -18.48 27.65
N SER A 15 -33.19 -19.49 27.29
CA SER A 15 -33.43 -20.91 27.58
C SER A 15 -32.45 -21.40 28.64
N SER A 16 -32.32 -22.74 28.81
CA SER A 16 -31.30 -23.30 29.68
C SER A 16 -29.91 -23.25 29.03
N LYS A 17 -29.84 -23.48 27.70
CA LYS A 17 -28.58 -23.56 26.94
C LYS A 17 -28.17 -22.29 26.19
N TYR A 18 -29.05 -21.31 25.96
CA TYR A 18 -28.71 -20.09 25.21
C TYR A 18 -29.53 -18.85 25.58
N SER A 19 -29.11 -17.71 25.05
CA SER A 19 -29.83 -16.44 25.08
C SER A 19 -29.83 -15.80 23.70
N ILE A 20 -30.91 -15.11 23.34
CA ILE A 20 -30.99 -14.28 22.13
C ILE A 20 -31.45 -12.90 22.56
N GLU A 21 -30.72 -11.87 22.16
CA GLU A 21 -31.13 -10.47 22.32
C GLU A 21 -31.23 -9.76 20.97
N THR A 22 -32.23 -8.89 20.83
CA THR A 22 -32.35 -7.97 19.69
C THR A 22 -31.64 -6.67 20.04
N VAL A 23 -30.60 -6.36 19.26
CA VAL A 23 -29.70 -5.22 19.43
C VAL A 23 -30.07 -4.14 18.43
N LYS A 24 -30.30 -2.92 18.92
CA LYS A 24 -30.62 -1.78 18.06
C LYS A 24 -29.45 -1.36 17.17
N ALA A 25 -29.60 -1.42 15.84
CA ALA A 25 -28.53 -1.01 14.92
C ALA A 25 -28.20 0.49 15.08
N SER A 26 -29.24 1.32 15.21
CA SER A 26 -29.13 2.75 15.54
C SER A 26 -28.31 3.06 16.81
N ALA A 27 -28.20 2.13 17.76
CA ALA A 27 -27.43 2.32 18.98
C ALA A 27 -25.92 2.04 18.81
N LEU A 28 -25.51 1.36 17.73
CA LEU A 28 -24.11 1.26 17.32
C LEU A 28 -23.57 2.59 16.77
N GLY A 29 -24.47 3.49 16.36
CA GLY A 29 -24.17 4.84 15.91
C GLY A 29 -25.21 5.34 14.91
N HIS A 30 -25.39 6.66 14.83
CA HIS A 30 -26.38 7.29 13.94
C HIS A 30 -26.24 6.89 12.45
N SER A 31 -25.04 6.55 11.99
CA SER A 31 -24.79 6.09 10.61
C SER A 31 -25.40 4.72 10.27
N PHE A 32 -25.81 3.96 11.29
CA PHE A 32 -26.44 2.64 11.17
C PHE A 32 -27.94 2.70 11.53
N ALA A 33 -28.54 3.89 11.57
CA ALA A 33 -29.96 4.04 11.92
C ALA A 33 -30.93 3.42 10.90
N ASP A 34 -30.51 3.32 9.64
CA ASP A 34 -31.30 2.69 8.55
C ASP A 34 -30.87 1.23 8.29
N HIS A 35 -29.95 0.68 9.09
CA HIS A 35 -29.75 -0.78 9.16
C HIS A 35 -30.85 -1.39 10.03
N PRO A 36 -31.42 -2.54 9.66
CA PRO A 36 -32.32 -3.27 10.54
C PRO A 36 -31.61 -3.69 11.84
N ASP A 37 -32.36 -3.68 12.94
CA ASP A 37 -31.93 -4.26 14.21
C ASP A 37 -31.54 -5.74 14.01
N TYR A 38 -30.54 -6.20 14.75
CA TYR A 38 -29.95 -7.53 14.57
C TYR A 38 -30.07 -8.38 15.82
N LYS A 39 -30.08 -9.71 15.66
CA LYS A 39 -30.04 -10.63 16.80
C LYS A 39 -28.61 -10.99 17.15
N LEU A 40 -28.29 -10.98 18.44
CA LEU A 40 -27.10 -11.60 18.99
C LEU A 40 -27.55 -12.80 19.84
N ALA A 41 -27.30 -14.00 19.32
CA ALA A 41 -27.51 -15.25 20.04
C ALA A 41 -26.18 -15.67 20.69
N CYS A 42 -26.22 -16.20 21.90
CA CYS A 42 -25.04 -16.63 22.66
C CYS A 42 -25.38 -17.86 23.49
N SER A 43 -24.48 -18.85 23.53
CA SER A 43 -24.57 -19.98 24.45
C SER A 43 -24.64 -19.51 25.91
N ALA A 44 -25.13 -20.35 26.82
CA ALA A 44 -25.41 -19.97 28.21
C ALA A 44 -24.18 -19.43 28.95
N SER A 45 -22.99 -19.99 28.71
CA SER A 45 -21.75 -19.52 29.31
C SER A 45 -21.24 -18.20 28.71
N CYS A 46 -21.74 -17.79 27.54
CA CYS A 46 -21.44 -16.52 26.85
C CYS A 46 -22.36 -15.35 27.25
N GLY A 47 -22.99 -15.43 28.43
CA GLY A 47 -23.85 -14.35 28.95
C GLY A 47 -23.10 -13.03 29.18
N ALA A 48 -23.84 -11.91 29.17
CA ALA A 48 -23.28 -10.59 29.44
C ALA A 48 -22.61 -10.53 30.83
N GLY A 49 -21.34 -10.11 30.87
CA GLY A 49 -20.52 -10.12 32.08
C GLY A 49 -19.85 -11.45 32.44
N SER A 50 -20.06 -12.52 31.66
CA SER A 50 -19.27 -13.75 31.76
C SER A 50 -17.80 -13.51 31.41
N LYS A 51 -16.91 -14.31 32.02
CA LYS A 51 -15.47 -14.34 31.72
C LYS A 51 -15.09 -15.44 30.71
N THR A 52 -16.01 -16.32 30.33
CA THR A 52 -15.76 -17.39 29.36
C THR A 52 -15.37 -16.81 28.00
N PRO A 53 -14.21 -17.16 27.43
CA PRO A 53 -13.81 -16.71 26.08
C PRO A 53 -14.65 -17.41 25.01
N CYS A 54 -15.53 -16.66 24.37
CA CYS A 54 -16.47 -17.18 23.38
C CYS A 54 -16.05 -16.84 21.96
N ALA A 55 -16.18 -17.81 21.04
CA ALA A 55 -16.07 -17.51 19.61
C ALA A 55 -17.19 -16.55 19.15
N LEU A 56 -16.97 -15.83 18.06
CA LEU A 56 -17.97 -14.96 17.44
C LEU A 56 -18.19 -15.33 15.98
N LEU A 57 -19.42 -15.68 15.62
CA LEU A 57 -19.83 -15.90 14.24
C LEU A 57 -20.68 -14.74 13.72
N LEU A 58 -20.35 -14.21 12.53
CA LEU A 58 -21.24 -13.29 11.80
C LEU A 58 -21.95 -14.05 10.69
N VAL A 59 -23.28 -14.13 10.75
CA VAL A 59 -24.11 -14.91 9.83
C VAL A 59 -24.74 -13.97 8.79
N LEU A 60 -24.33 -14.10 7.53
CA LEU A 60 -24.67 -13.19 6.44
C LEU A 60 -25.66 -13.84 5.45
N HIS A 61 -26.80 -13.18 5.26
CA HIS A 61 -27.93 -13.68 4.47
C HIS A 61 -27.73 -13.59 2.95
N GLY A 62 -28.49 -14.41 2.22
CA GLY A 62 -28.64 -14.34 0.76
C GLY A 62 -29.44 -13.12 0.30
N VAL A 63 -29.54 -12.90 -1.02
CA VAL A 63 -30.24 -11.73 -1.58
C VAL A 63 -31.74 -11.85 -1.28
N ASP A 64 -32.40 -10.73 -1.02
CA ASP A 64 -33.82 -10.64 -0.63
C ASP A 64 -34.20 -11.35 0.68
N ALA A 65 -33.21 -11.89 1.42
CA ALA A 65 -33.36 -12.44 2.76
C ALA A 65 -32.89 -11.45 3.86
N THR A 66 -32.91 -11.90 5.11
CA THR A 66 -32.57 -11.14 6.32
C THR A 66 -31.79 -12.00 7.30
N GLY A 67 -31.07 -11.38 8.25
CA GLY A 67 -30.44 -12.10 9.36
C GLY A 67 -31.45 -12.88 10.21
N ASP A 68 -32.68 -12.38 10.33
CA ASP A 68 -33.77 -13.02 11.05
C ASP A 68 -34.21 -14.35 10.43
N GLU A 69 -34.22 -14.44 9.10
CA GLU A 69 -34.46 -15.68 8.34
C GLU A 69 -33.24 -16.61 8.41
N MET A 70 -32.02 -16.05 8.50
CA MET A 70 -30.81 -16.85 8.70
C MET A 70 -30.70 -17.51 10.08
N LEU A 71 -31.41 -17.03 11.11
CA LEU A 71 -31.39 -17.66 12.43
C LEU A 71 -31.85 -19.13 12.39
N PRO A 72 -33.09 -19.48 11.96
CA PRO A 72 -33.52 -20.87 11.88
C PRO A 72 -32.79 -21.70 10.80
N LEU A 73 -32.31 -21.05 9.72
CA LEU A 73 -31.48 -21.69 8.68
C LEU A 73 -30.10 -22.08 9.20
N ALA A 74 -29.46 -21.21 9.97
CA ALA A 74 -28.16 -21.48 10.58
C ALA A 74 -28.31 -22.47 11.73
N THR A 75 -29.26 -22.29 12.65
CA THR A 75 -29.42 -23.19 13.80
C THR A 75 -30.22 -24.47 13.49
N GLY A 76 -30.42 -24.79 12.21
CA GLY A 76 -31.05 -26.03 11.73
C GLY A 76 -32.41 -26.37 12.35
N ALA A 77 -33.35 -25.41 12.38
CA ALA A 77 -34.56 -25.40 13.21
C ALA A 77 -35.61 -26.52 12.98
N SER A 78 -35.23 -27.77 13.22
CA SER A 78 -36.15 -28.90 13.44
C SER A 78 -36.10 -29.35 14.90
N SER A 79 -37.22 -29.19 15.59
CA SER A 79 -37.54 -29.66 16.96
C SER A 79 -36.72 -29.19 18.18
N ASP A 80 -35.41 -28.91 18.10
CA ASP A 80 -34.63 -28.51 19.29
C ASP A 80 -33.57 -27.41 19.04
N PRO A 81 -33.88 -26.13 19.31
CA PRO A 81 -32.91 -25.05 19.24
C PRO A 81 -31.90 -25.03 20.40
N GLU A 82 -32.06 -25.83 21.47
CA GLU A 82 -31.03 -25.94 22.51
C GLU A 82 -29.80 -26.73 22.01
N ALA A 83 -29.99 -27.74 21.15
CA ALA A 83 -28.90 -28.52 20.54
C ALA A 83 -27.98 -27.67 19.63
N ALA A 84 -28.55 -26.68 18.92
CA ALA A 84 -27.78 -25.80 18.03
C ALA A 84 -26.83 -24.82 18.75
N PHE A 85 -26.99 -24.67 20.06
CA PHE A 85 -26.10 -23.89 20.93
C PHE A 85 -25.30 -24.75 21.91
N ASP A 86 -25.32 -26.08 21.74
CA ASP A 86 -24.60 -26.99 22.62
C ASP A 86 -23.11 -26.67 22.64
N GLU A 87 -22.56 -26.51 23.85
CA GLU A 87 -21.17 -26.13 24.08
C GLU A 87 -20.25 -27.35 24.05
N GLU A 88 -20.78 -28.58 24.19
CA GLU A 88 -20.00 -29.82 24.17
C GLU A 88 -19.46 -30.15 22.77
N GLU A 89 -20.18 -29.81 21.70
CA GLU A 89 -19.79 -30.15 20.32
C GLU A 89 -18.65 -29.26 19.75
N ALA A 90 -18.68 -27.96 20.05
CA ALA A 90 -17.81 -26.98 19.41
C ALA A 90 -17.43 -25.79 20.32
N GLY A 91 -17.59 -25.96 21.64
CA GLY A 91 -17.30 -24.93 22.62
C GLY A 91 -18.29 -23.75 22.64
N PRO A 92 -18.06 -22.79 23.55
CA PRO A 92 -18.95 -21.66 23.76
C PRO A 92 -18.78 -20.58 22.68
N PHE A 93 -19.90 -20.08 22.15
CA PHE A 93 -19.91 -19.07 21.08
C PHE A 93 -21.08 -18.08 21.19
N CYS A 94 -20.95 -16.97 20.45
CA CYS A 94 -22.03 -16.09 20.06
C CYS A 94 -22.14 -16.03 18.54
N ALA A 95 -23.36 -15.94 18.01
CA ALA A 95 -23.67 -15.71 16.61
C ALA A 95 -24.50 -14.42 16.46
N ALA A 96 -24.02 -13.50 15.62
CA ALA A 96 -24.74 -12.29 15.25
C ALA A 96 -25.42 -12.48 13.88
N PHE A 97 -26.66 -12.02 13.78
CA PHE A 97 -27.52 -12.14 12.61
C PHE A 97 -27.90 -10.76 12.05
N PRO A 98 -26.95 -10.02 11.46
CA PRO A 98 -27.17 -8.71 10.85
C PRO A 98 -27.95 -8.80 9.53
N SER A 99 -28.64 -7.71 9.17
CA SER A 99 -29.29 -7.56 7.86
C SER A 99 -28.73 -6.34 7.12
N ALA A 100 -28.56 -6.44 5.80
CA ALA A 100 -28.26 -5.30 4.94
C ALA A 100 -29.48 -4.36 4.82
N LYS A 101 -29.24 -3.06 4.61
CA LYS A 101 -30.30 -2.01 4.60
C LYS A 101 -31.47 -2.33 3.67
N ASN A 102 -31.18 -2.87 2.49
CA ASN A 102 -32.15 -3.18 1.43
C ASN A 102 -32.16 -4.68 1.08
N LYS A 103 -31.84 -5.57 2.03
CA LYS A 103 -31.68 -7.02 1.80
C LYS A 103 -30.64 -7.43 0.73
N ASN A 104 -29.81 -6.50 0.28
CA ASN A 104 -28.71 -6.71 -0.65
C ASN A 104 -27.46 -6.02 -0.10
N TRP A 105 -26.31 -6.69 -0.14
CA TRP A 105 -25.08 -6.25 0.51
C TRP A 105 -24.30 -5.21 -0.32
N ASP A 106 -23.68 -4.25 0.35
CA ASP A 106 -22.66 -3.37 -0.21
C ASP A 106 -21.31 -4.11 -0.37
N TYR A 107 -21.10 -4.70 -1.55
CA TYR A 107 -19.91 -5.49 -1.90
C TYR A 107 -18.59 -4.68 -2.04
N SER A 108 -18.57 -3.39 -1.69
CA SER A 108 -17.33 -2.59 -1.74
C SER A 108 -16.27 -3.04 -0.72
N GLY A 109 -16.67 -3.73 0.36
CA GLY A 109 -15.78 -4.17 1.44
C GLY A 109 -15.31 -3.04 2.37
N PHE A 110 -15.62 -1.77 2.07
CA PHE A 110 -15.30 -0.60 2.90
C PHE A 110 -16.46 0.39 3.07
N GLY A 111 -17.59 0.12 2.42
CA GLY A 111 -18.81 0.92 2.47
C GLY A 111 -19.70 0.62 3.68
N SER A 112 -21.00 0.82 3.51
CA SER A 112 -22.00 0.89 4.59
C SER A 112 -22.05 -0.40 5.40
N ASP A 113 -22.22 -1.54 4.73
CA ASP A 113 -22.42 -2.82 5.41
C ASP A 113 -21.13 -3.37 6.02
N ALA A 114 -19.97 -3.20 5.37
CA ALA A 114 -18.70 -3.63 5.95
C ALA A 114 -18.39 -2.89 7.27
N ARG A 115 -18.76 -1.61 7.39
CA ARG A 115 -18.63 -0.85 8.63
C ARG A 115 -19.67 -1.24 9.68
N PHE A 116 -20.90 -1.54 9.26
CA PHE A 116 -21.94 -2.04 10.16
C PHE A 116 -21.55 -3.39 10.77
N LEU A 117 -21.08 -4.33 9.95
CA LEU A 117 -20.59 -5.64 10.41
C LEU A 117 -19.39 -5.52 11.34
N SER A 118 -18.50 -4.56 11.11
CA SER A 118 -17.39 -4.25 12.03
C SER A 118 -17.90 -3.69 13.37
N ALA A 119 -18.89 -2.79 13.35
CA ALA A 119 -19.52 -2.27 14.55
C ALA A 119 -20.31 -3.36 15.33
N VAL A 120 -20.91 -4.32 14.62
CA VAL A 120 -21.54 -5.52 15.21
C VAL A 120 -20.50 -6.39 15.94
N GLN A 121 -19.32 -6.59 15.34
CA GLN A 121 -18.18 -7.27 16.00
C GLN A 121 -17.72 -6.50 17.25
N ASP A 122 -17.52 -5.18 17.15
CA ASP A 122 -17.09 -4.36 18.28
C ASP A 122 -18.13 -4.32 19.41
N HIS A 123 -19.43 -4.33 19.09
CA HIS A 123 -20.51 -4.48 20.08
C HIS A 123 -20.45 -5.83 20.79
N ALA A 124 -20.27 -6.93 20.05
CA ALA A 124 -20.12 -8.25 20.66
C ALA A 124 -18.91 -8.29 21.60
N ALA A 125 -17.74 -7.81 21.16
CA ALA A 125 -16.50 -7.78 21.95
C ALA A 125 -16.54 -6.81 23.16
N THR A 126 -17.40 -5.79 23.14
CA THR A 126 -17.57 -4.85 24.28
C THR A 126 -18.65 -5.28 25.27
N THR A 127 -19.57 -6.16 24.88
CA THR A 127 -20.65 -6.67 25.75
C THR A 127 -20.40 -8.09 26.27
N ARG A 128 -19.64 -8.92 25.53
CA ARG A 128 -19.26 -10.29 25.85
C ARG A 128 -17.74 -10.44 25.88
N THR A 129 -17.24 -11.48 26.55
CA THR A 129 -15.82 -11.85 26.48
C THR A 129 -15.59 -12.64 25.19
N ILE A 130 -15.46 -11.92 24.07
CA ILE A 130 -15.17 -12.54 22.77
C ILE A 130 -13.68 -12.85 22.66
N ASP A 131 -13.38 -14.03 22.16
CA ASP A 131 -12.06 -14.46 21.74
C ASP A 131 -11.76 -13.89 20.34
N GLU A 132 -10.89 -12.87 20.27
CA GLU A 132 -10.56 -12.20 18.99
C GLU A 132 -9.80 -13.09 18.00
N ASP A 133 -9.25 -14.24 18.44
CA ASP A 133 -8.67 -15.24 17.54
C ASP A 133 -9.71 -16.25 17.03
N ARG A 134 -10.96 -16.23 17.52
CA ARG A 134 -12.07 -17.08 17.04
C ARG A 134 -13.26 -16.25 16.55
N VAL A 135 -12.99 -15.28 15.68
CA VAL A 135 -14.02 -14.51 14.97
C VAL A 135 -14.16 -15.02 13.53
N SER A 136 -15.35 -15.47 13.15
CA SER A 136 -15.60 -16.16 11.89
C SER A 136 -16.80 -15.59 11.13
N LEU A 137 -16.87 -15.91 9.83
CA LEU A 137 -17.99 -15.55 8.96
C LEU A 137 -18.73 -16.81 8.48
N LEU A 138 -20.06 -16.80 8.44
CA LEU A 138 -20.85 -17.76 7.69
C LEU A 138 -21.70 -16.98 6.70
N GLY A 139 -21.47 -17.17 5.40
CA GLY A 139 -22.22 -16.48 4.36
C GLY A 139 -22.96 -17.45 3.42
N TYR A 140 -24.19 -17.09 3.06
CA TYR A 140 -24.98 -17.77 2.03
C TYR A 140 -25.17 -16.86 0.81
N SER A 141 -24.95 -17.37 -0.41
CA SER A 141 -25.25 -16.68 -1.67
C SER A 141 -24.57 -15.30 -1.73
N SER A 142 -25.33 -14.19 -1.81
CA SER A 142 -24.79 -12.82 -1.67
C SER A 142 -24.00 -12.60 -0.38
N GLY A 143 -24.43 -13.17 0.74
CA GLY A 143 -23.72 -13.11 2.01
C GLY A 143 -22.40 -13.86 1.94
N ALA A 144 -22.31 -14.92 1.13
CA ALA A 144 -21.07 -15.65 0.86
C ALA A 144 -20.09 -14.80 0.03
N ALA A 145 -20.59 -14.12 -1.02
CA ALA A 145 -19.81 -13.14 -1.77
C ALA A 145 -19.34 -11.98 -0.88
N MET A 146 -20.19 -11.50 0.04
CA MET A 146 -19.84 -10.49 1.03
C MET A 146 -18.77 -10.98 2.02
N SER A 147 -18.80 -12.25 2.45
CA SER A 147 -17.72 -12.84 3.28
C SER A 147 -16.35 -12.73 2.61
N PHE A 148 -16.25 -12.99 1.29
CA PHE A 148 -15.00 -12.77 0.55
C PHE A 148 -14.57 -11.30 0.54
N LYS A 149 -15.51 -10.36 0.37
CA LYS A 149 -15.21 -8.91 0.45
C LYS A 149 -14.73 -8.49 1.83
N LEU A 150 -15.26 -9.09 2.90
CA LEU A 150 -14.86 -8.79 4.29
C LEU A 150 -13.49 -9.37 4.64
N MET A 151 -13.19 -10.61 4.26
CA MET A 151 -11.86 -11.20 4.43
C MET A 151 -10.78 -10.38 3.69
N CYS A 152 -11.10 -9.89 2.50
CA CYS A 152 -10.24 -9.00 1.71
C CYS A 152 -10.26 -7.52 2.14
N SER A 153 -11.08 -7.13 3.11
CA SER A 153 -11.24 -5.73 3.52
C SER A 153 -10.15 -5.28 4.50
N SER A 154 -9.78 -4.01 4.43
CA SER A 154 -9.03 -3.34 5.50
C SER A 154 -9.87 -3.02 6.73
N VAL A 155 -11.19 -3.24 6.69
CA VAL A 155 -12.12 -2.99 7.80
C VAL A 155 -12.16 -4.17 8.76
N MET A 156 -12.25 -5.40 8.23
CA MET A 156 -12.44 -6.62 9.03
C MET A 156 -11.42 -7.72 8.73
N GLY A 157 -10.75 -7.74 7.58
CA GLY A 157 -9.98 -8.91 7.11
C GLY A 157 -8.93 -9.44 8.10
N ALA A 158 -8.17 -8.54 8.75
CA ALA A 158 -7.17 -8.92 9.76
C ALA A 158 -7.75 -9.40 11.11
N ARG A 159 -9.08 -9.28 11.29
CA ARG A 159 -9.87 -9.66 12.46
C ARG A 159 -10.76 -10.88 12.21
N ILE A 160 -10.70 -11.50 11.02
CA ILE A 160 -11.38 -12.76 10.70
C ILE A 160 -10.36 -13.90 10.78
N ALA A 161 -10.70 -14.96 11.50
CA ALA A 161 -9.97 -16.21 11.61
C ALA A 161 -10.31 -17.16 10.46
N SER A 162 -11.61 -17.35 10.22
CA SER A 162 -12.13 -18.39 9.35
C SER A 162 -13.48 -18.01 8.73
N ALA A 163 -13.83 -18.61 7.60
CA ALA A 163 -15.10 -18.36 6.92
C ALA A 163 -15.71 -19.62 6.30
N PHE A 164 -17.02 -19.80 6.49
CA PHE A 164 -17.86 -20.72 5.73
C PHE A 164 -18.58 -19.92 4.64
N THR A 165 -18.55 -20.40 3.40
CA THR A 165 -19.29 -19.80 2.27
C THR A 165 -20.08 -20.85 1.49
N TYR A 166 -21.41 -20.72 1.41
CA TYR A 166 -22.26 -21.55 0.55
C TYR A 166 -22.73 -20.80 -0.71
N GLY A 167 -22.61 -21.43 -1.88
CA GLY A 167 -23.18 -20.90 -3.13
C GLY A 167 -22.56 -19.57 -3.55
N ALA A 168 -21.23 -19.47 -3.47
CA ALA A 168 -20.50 -18.21 -3.59
C ALA A 168 -19.96 -17.95 -5.00
N ILE A 169 -20.05 -16.69 -5.46
CA ILE A 169 -19.22 -16.15 -6.54
C ILE A 169 -18.28 -15.09 -5.98
N ALA A 170 -17.02 -15.13 -6.41
CA ALA A 170 -16.03 -14.14 -6.02
C ALA A 170 -15.05 -13.78 -7.15
N HIS A 171 -14.55 -12.54 -7.07
CA HIS A 171 -13.52 -11.99 -7.95
C HIS A 171 -12.47 -11.27 -7.10
N GLY A 172 -11.18 -11.49 -7.40
CA GLY A 172 -10.05 -10.86 -6.72
C GLY A 172 -9.80 -11.43 -5.32
N VAL A 173 -9.76 -12.75 -5.18
CA VAL A 173 -9.67 -13.46 -3.89
C VAL A 173 -8.23 -13.64 -3.37
N GLU A 174 -7.23 -13.11 -4.06
CA GLU A 174 -5.79 -13.21 -3.69
C GLU A 174 -5.41 -12.48 -2.38
N CYS A 175 -6.40 -12.05 -1.58
CA CYS A 175 -6.28 -11.39 -0.29
C CYS A 175 -6.89 -12.19 0.88
N ALA A 176 -7.52 -13.35 0.60
CA ALA A 176 -7.97 -14.30 1.61
C ALA A 176 -6.84 -15.30 1.98
N ASP A 177 -5.57 -14.83 1.98
CA ASP A 177 -4.37 -15.66 2.07
C ASP A 177 -4.00 -16.10 3.49
N ARG A 178 -4.80 -15.71 4.49
CA ARG A 178 -4.50 -15.87 5.94
C ARG A 178 -5.63 -16.48 6.76
N GLN A 179 -6.80 -16.68 6.17
CA GLN A 179 -7.95 -17.25 6.83
C GLN A 179 -8.05 -18.73 6.49
N HIS A 180 -8.77 -19.47 7.33
CA HIS A 180 -9.23 -20.81 6.99
C HIS A 180 -10.60 -20.73 6.30
N LEU A 181 -10.72 -21.26 5.09
CA LEU A 181 -11.96 -21.20 4.30
C LEU A 181 -12.59 -22.58 4.13
N LEU A 182 -13.89 -22.68 4.44
CA LEU A 182 -14.76 -23.79 4.10
C LEU A 182 -15.74 -23.34 3.02
N ILE A 183 -15.51 -23.79 1.78
CA ILE A 183 -16.29 -23.41 0.61
C ILE A 183 -17.23 -24.58 0.29
N ALA A 184 -18.54 -24.36 0.33
CA ALA A 184 -19.53 -25.37 -0.01
C ALA A 184 -20.35 -24.92 -1.23
N HIS A 185 -20.58 -25.83 -2.18
CA HIS A 185 -21.26 -25.47 -3.43
C HIS A 185 -21.96 -26.69 -4.05
N GLY A 186 -23.24 -26.54 -4.39
CA GLY A 186 -24.02 -27.56 -5.08
C GLY A 186 -23.68 -27.66 -6.57
N THR A 187 -23.56 -28.87 -7.12
CA THR A 187 -23.21 -29.03 -8.55
C THR A 187 -24.35 -28.69 -9.50
N GLU A 188 -25.61 -28.73 -9.02
CA GLU A 188 -26.83 -28.39 -9.76
C GLU A 188 -27.38 -27.01 -9.35
N ASP A 189 -26.53 -26.17 -8.75
CA ASP A 189 -26.85 -24.78 -8.42
C ASP A 189 -27.12 -23.97 -9.70
N SER A 190 -28.39 -23.65 -9.93
CA SER A 190 -28.87 -22.92 -11.11
C SER A 190 -28.91 -21.40 -10.93
N VAL A 191 -28.60 -20.88 -9.73
CA VAL A 191 -28.59 -19.43 -9.43
C VAL A 191 -27.15 -18.91 -9.41
N VAL A 192 -26.25 -19.66 -8.79
CA VAL A 192 -24.81 -19.41 -8.78
C VAL A 192 -24.12 -20.68 -9.29
N PRO A 193 -23.91 -20.82 -10.61
CA PRO A 193 -23.37 -22.04 -11.20
C PRO A 193 -22.06 -22.50 -10.56
N PHE A 194 -21.92 -23.80 -10.30
CA PHE A 194 -20.73 -24.39 -9.67
C PHE A 194 -19.42 -24.04 -10.40
N GLY A 195 -19.45 -23.98 -11.74
CA GLY A 195 -18.32 -23.56 -12.59
C GLY A 195 -18.14 -22.04 -12.72
N GLY A 196 -18.86 -21.24 -11.94
CA GLY A 196 -18.79 -19.77 -11.97
C GLY A 196 -19.52 -19.13 -13.14
N MET A 197 -19.25 -17.83 -13.34
CA MET A 197 -19.82 -17.01 -14.42
C MET A 197 -18.74 -16.06 -14.96
N ALA A 198 -18.32 -16.20 -16.22
CA ALA A 198 -17.36 -15.31 -16.87
C ALA A 198 -16.12 -15.00 -15.99
N ASP A 199 -15.90 -13.74 -15.60
CA ASP A 199 -14.77 -13.32 -14.76
C ASP A 199 -14.93 -13.64 -13.25
N MET A 200 -16.02 -14.29 -12.84
CA MET A 200 -16.33 -14.65 -11.46
C MET A 200 -16.20 -16.16 -11.21
N ARG A 201 -15.44 -16.53 -10.18
CA ARG A 201 -15.18 -17.94 -9.82
C ARG A 201 -16.16 -18.41 -8.77
N ALA A 202 -16.57 -19.68 -8.86
CA ALA A 202 -17.39 -20.39 -7.90
C ALA A 202 -16.84 -21.81 -7.66
N GLY A 203 -17.42 -22.56 -6.72
CA GLY A 203 -17.12 -23.98 -6.49
C GLY A 203 -15.63 -24.34 -6.52
N GLU A 204 -15.27 -25.28 -7.38
CA GLU A 204 -13.91 -25.81 -7.52
C GLU A 204 -12.90 -24.78 -8.05
N ASP A 205 -13.27 -23.96 -9.03
CA ASP A 205 -12.43 -22.87 -9.57
C ASP A 205 -12.13 -21.80 -8.52
N LEU A 206 -13.06 -21.55 -7.60
CA LEU A 206 -12.89 -20.63 -6.48
C LEU A 206 -11.96 -21.22 -5.41
N ALA A 207 -12.18 -22.48 -5.01
CA ALA A 207 -11.31 -23.14 -4.04
C ALA A 207 -9.87 -23.27 -4.55
N GLY A 208 -9.69 -23.75 -5.79
CA GLY A 208 -8.38 -23.86 -6.44
C GLY A 208 -7.69 -22.50 -6.62
N ALA A 209 -8.45 -21.44 -6.89
CA ALA A 209 -7.92 -20.08 -6.96
C ALA A 209 -7.38 -19.58 -5.62
N VAL A 210 -8.14 -19.72 -4.53
CA VAL A 210 -7.70 -19.31 -3.19
C VAL A 210 -6.50 -20.13 -2.77
N ALA A 211 -6.56 -21.46 -2.92
CA ALA A 211 -5.47 -22.37 -2.61
C ALA A 211 -4.16 -22.00 -3.35
N THR A 212 -4.25 -21.76 -4.66
CA THR A 212 -3.11 -21.33 -5.49
C THR A 212 -2.55 -19.98 -5.03
N SER A 213 -3.39 -18.99 -4.69
CA SER A 213 -2.90 -17.70 -4.19
C SER A 213 -2.27 -17.79 -2.80
N SER A 214 -2.71 -18.76 -2.00
CA SER A 214 -2.28 -19.02 -0.63
C SER A 214 -1.07 -19.96 -0.53
N GLY A 215 -0.61 -20.51 -1.66
CA GLY A 215 0.51 -21.47 -1.69
C GLY A 215 0.19 -22.84 -1.08
N LEU A 216 -1.09 -23.21 -1.03
CA LEU A 216 -1.56 -24.48 -0.49
C LEU A 216 -1.41 -25.61 -1.53
N LEU A 217 -1.15 -26.82 -1.06
CA LEU A 217 -1.12 -28.02 -1.88
C LEU A 217 -2.45 -28.76 -1.76
N SER A 218 -2.97 -29.26 -2.87
CA SER A 218 -4.16 -30.10 -2.91
C SER A 218 -3.86 -31.51 -2.39
N GLU A 219 -4.68 -31.99 -1.47
CA GLU A 219 -4.72 -33.38 -1.03
C GLU A 219 -6.10 -33.94 -1.43
N GLU A 220 -6.12 -34.89 -2.38
CA GLU A 220 -7.35 -35.60 -2.73
C GLU A 220 -7.74 -36.50 -1.55
N THR A 221 -8.83 -36.15 -0.86
CA THR A 221 -9.35 -36.98 0.25
C THR A 221 -10.47 -37.88 -0.25
N THR A 222 -10.54 -39.11 0.27
CA THR A 222 -11.66 -40.03 -0.01
C THR A 222 -12.88 -39.76 0.89
N LYS A 223 -12.85 -38.69 1.69
CA LYS A 223 -13.92 -38.36 2.65
C LYS A 223 -15.15 -37.86 1.88
N ARG A 224 -16.29 -38.50 2.16
CA ARG A 224 -17.62 -38.06 1.73
C ARG A 224 -18.47 -37.78 2.98
N LEU A 225 -19.47 -36.93 2.84
CA LEU A 225 -20.40 -36.54 3.90
C LEU A 225 -21.84 -36.56 3.37
N ASP A 226 -22.79 -36.97 4.21
CA ASP A 226 -24.24 -36.79 4.03
C ASP A 226 -24.63 -35.47 4.74
N LEU A 227 -24.78 -34.39 3.97
CA LEU A 227 -25.14 -33.05 4.47
C LEU A 227 -26.50 -32.57 3.95
N PHE A 228 -27.02 -33.20 2.89
CA PHE A 228 -28.25 -32.79 2.21
C PHE A 228 -29.32 -33.89 2.32
N ALA A 229 -30.16 -33.80 3.36
CA ALA A 229 -31.24 -34.78 3.60
C ALA A 229 -32.30 -34.91 2.47
N SER A 230 -32.26 -34.06 1.44
CA SER A 230 -33.03 -34.17 0.21
C SER A 230 -32.40 -35.11 -0.84
N LEU A 231 -31.15 -35.54 -0.63
CA LEU A 231 -30.34 -36.38 -1.50
C LEU A 231 -29.99 -37.70 -0.79
N PRO A 232 -29.85 -38.83 -1.51
CA PRO A 232 -29.62 -40.13 -0.88
C PRO A 232 -28.14 -40.54 -0.80
N GLY A 233 -27.65 -40.77 0.43
CA GLY A 233 -26.28 -41.23 0.73
C GLY A 233 -25.23 -40.12 0.58
N ASP A 234 -23.98 -40.39 0.94
CA ASP A 234 -22.90 -39.39 1.09
C ASP A 234 -22.63 -38.58 -0.20
N GLU A 235 -23.42 -37.53 -0.43
CA GLU A 235 -23.42 -36.77 -1.69
C GLU A 235 -22.30 -35.73 -1.77
N THR A 236 -21.80 -35.28 -0.61
CA THR A 236 -20.81 -34.22 -0.51
C THR A 236 -19.38 -34.77 -0.51
N GLU A 237 -18.62 -34.46 -1.57
CA GLU A 237 -17.18 -34.76 -1.68
C GLU A 237 -16.34 -33.69 -0.97
N VAL A 238 -15.33 -34.12 -0.22
CA VAL A 238 -14.41 -33.22 0.50
C VAL A 238 -13.04 -33.18 -0.20
N ALA A 239 -12.63 -32.00 -0.65
CA ALA A 239 -11.26 -31.75 -1.11
C ALA A 239 -10.57 -30.75 -0.19
N GLU A 240 -9.38 -31.09 0.31
CA GLU A 240 -8.63 -30.23 1.23
C GLU A 240 -7.36 -29.70 0.57
N PHE A 241 -7.09 -28.43 0.82
CA PHE A 241 -5.87 -27.74 0.42
C PHE A 241 -5.18 -27.27 1.70
N ARG A 242 -4.02 -27.88 1.99
CA ARG A 242 -3.26 -27.65 3.23
C ARG A 242 -1.92 -27.01 2.94
N ALA A 243 -1.40 -26.31 3.94
CA ALA A 243 -0.10 -25.66 3.84
C ALA A 243 1.05 -26.68 4.01
N VAL A 244 2.21 -26.33 3.45
CA VAL A 244 3.48 -26.92 3.93
C VAL A 244 3.67 -26.62 5.43
N PRO A 245 4.37 -27.49 6.20
CA PRO A 245 4.45 -27.38 7.65
C PRO A 245 4.85 -25.98 8.14
N GLY A 246 3.95 -25.33 8.89
CA GLY A 246 4.19 -24.03 9.53
C GLY A 246 3.38 -22.83 8.99
N ALA A 247 2.46 -23.00 8.03
CA ALA A 247 1.50 -21.95 7.66
C ALA A 247 0.10 -22.19 8.27
N CYS A 248 -0.59 -21.09 8.59
CA CYS A 248 -1.84 -21.05 9.36
C CYS A 248 -3.06 -20.70 8.51
N ASN A 249 -3.23 -21.42 7.41
CA ASN A 249 -4.34 -21.25 6.48
C ASN A 249 -4.69 -22.61 5.86
N SER A 250 -5.96 -22.81 5.55
CA SER A 250 -6.49 -23.99 4.87
C SER A 250 -7.64 -23.58 3.97
N VAL A 251 -7.85 -24.34 2.90
CA VAL A 251 -9.09 -24.26 2.12
C VAL A 251 -9.67 -25.67 2.07
N THR A 252 -10.93 -25.82 2.40
CA THR A 252 -11.68 -27.06 2.26
C THR A 252 -12.86 -26.80 1.32
N LEU A 253 -13.00 -27.61 0.28
CA LEU A 253 -14.14 -27.60 -0.64
C LEU A 253 -15.08 -28.74 -0.28
N LEU A 254 -16.35 -28.41 -0.04
CA LEU A 254 -17.48 -29.31 0.09
C LEU A 254 -18.29 -29.26 -1.21
N LYS A 255 -18.02 -30.20 -2.11
CA LYS A 255 -18.69 -30.31 -3.41
C LYS A 255 -19.92 -31.20 -3.25
N ALA A 256 -21.10 -30.57 -3.15
CA ALA A 256 -22.36 -31.26 -2.91
C ALA A 256 -22.97 -31.72 -4.24
N ASN A 257 -22.78 -33.00 -4.59
CA ASN A 257 -23.21 -33.53 -5.89
C ASN A 257 -24.74 -33.66 -5.94
N GLY A 258 -25.37 -33.02 -6.91
CA GLY A 258 -26.84 -33.01 -7.06
C GLY A 258 -27.57 -31.97 -6.21
N ALA A 259 -26.87 -31.19 -5.37
CA ALA A 259 -27.48 -30.11 -4.59
C ALA A 259 -27.71 -28.86 -5.47
N ASP A 260 -28.82 -28.16 -5.23
CA ASP A 260 -29.21 -26.91 -5.90
C ASP A 260 -28.75 -25.67 -5.10
N HIS A 261 -29.26 -24.47 -5.43
CA HIS A 261 -28.88 -23.24 -4.70
C HIS A 261 -29.40 -23.19 -3.25
N SER A 262 -30.25 -24.12 -2.82
CA SER A 262 -30.83 -24.09 -1.48
C SER A 262 -29.72 -24.25 -0.44
N PHE A 263 -29.44 -23.19 0.32
CA PHE A 263 -28.83 -23.35 1.64
C PHE A 263 -29.60 -24.45 2.38
N PRO A 264 -28.92 -25.43 3.03
CA PRO A 264 -29.53 -26.72 3.38
C PRO A 264 -30.94 -26.58 3.96
N ASP A 265 -31.88 -27.29 3.34
CA ASP A 265 -33.23 -26.79 3.08
C ASP A 265 -34.10 -26.56 4.33
N ALA A 266 -34.32 -25.29 4.72
CA ALA A 266 -35.28 -24.94 5.78
C ALA A 266 -36.75 -25.16 5.39
N ARG A 267 -37.09 -25.42 4.12
CA ARG A 267 -38.47 -25.76 3.72
C ARG A 267 -38.80 -27.23 3.99
N GLN A 268 -37.82 -28.06 4.32
CA GLN A 268 -38.01 -29.41 4.82
C GLN A 268 -37.33 -29.59 6.19
N ALA A 269 -38.12 -29.39 7.25
CA ALA A 269 -37.69 -29.63 8.63
C ALA A 269 -37.41 -31.12 8.88
N GLY A 270 -36.20 -31.58 8.55
CA GLY A 270 -35.74 -32.94 8.77
C GLY A 270 -34.22 -33.09 8.58
N LYS A 271 -33.52 -33.40 9.68
CA LYS A 271 -32.13 -33.89 9.81
C LYS A 271 -30.96 -33.13 9.15
N GLY A 272 -31.06 -32.66 7.90
CA GLY A 272 -29.90 -32.14 7.15
C GLY A 272 -29.36 -30.78 7.60
N VAL A 273 -30.24 -29.83 7.94
CA VAL A 273 -29.82 -28.46 8.27
C VAL A 273 -28.95 -28.39 9.54
N GLY A 274 -29.18 -29.32 10.49
CA GLY A 274 -28.33 -29.48 11.67
C GLY A 274 -26.92 -29.98 11.37
N ALA A 275 -26.74 -30.81 10.33
CA ALA A 275 -25.44 -31.36 9.94
C ALA A 275 -24.51 -30.28 9.37
N MET A 276 -25.01 -29.42 8.48
CA MET A 276 -24.20 -28.32 7.94
C MET A 276 -23.80 -27.31 9.02
N TRP A 277 -24.69 -27.01 9.97
CA TRP A 277 -24.37 -26.17 11.13
C TRP A 277 -23.33 -26.80 12.04
N SER A 278 -23.48 -28.09 12.35
CA SER A 278 -22.53 -28.90 13.10
C SER A 278 -21.13 -28.82 12.47
N GLU A 279 -21.00 -29.11 11.17
CA GLU A 279 -19.71 -29.03 10.46
C GLU A 279 -19.16 -27.59 10.39
N ALA A 280 -20.00 -26.57 10.23
CA ALA A 280 -19.56 -25.18 10.31
C ALA A 280 -19.01 -24.82 11.71
N ARG A 281 -19.70 -25.24 12.79
CA ARG A 281 -19.25 -25.00 14.17
C ARG A 281 -17.92 -25.72 14.46
N LYS A 282 -17.81 -27.00 14.10
CA LYS A 282 -16.56 -27.78 14.20
C LYS A 282 -15.43 -27.12 13.43
N PHE A 283 -15.68 -26.66 12.21
CA PHE A 283 -14.70 -25.95 11.40
C PHE A 283 -14.22 -24.66 12.08
N PHE A 284 -15.13 -23.81 12.57
CA PHE A 284 -14.73 -22.57 13.26
C PHE A 284 -13.99 -22.83 14.58
N HIS A 285 -14.36 -23.88 15.31
CA HIS A 285 -13.67 -24.29 16.53
C HIS A 285 -12.22 -24.74 16.26
N ALA A 286 -12.04 -25.57 15.24
CA ALA A 286 -10.73 -26.12 14.86
C ALA A 286 -9.79 -25.10 14.18
N HIS A 287 -10.30 -23.95 13.76
CA HIS A 287 -9.56 -22.97 12.94
C HIS A 287 -9.55 -21.55 13.55
N PRO A 288 -8.86 -21.36 14.70
CA PRO A 288 -8.53 -20.04 15.22
C PRO A 288 -7.45 -19.35 14.37
N ARG A 289 -7.42 -18.01 14.42
CA ARG A 289 -6.49 -17.14 13.68
C ARG A 289 -5.02 -17.37 14.08
N SER A 290 -4.78 -17.84 15.30
CA SER A 290 -3.47 -18.26 15.78
C SER A 290 -3.41 -19.79 15.82
N CYS A 291 -2.52 -20.40 15.02
CA CYS A 291 -2.16 -21.80 15.25
C CYS A 291 -1.48 -21.92 16.61
N HIS A 292 -2.23 -22.27 17.64
CA HIS A 292 -1.64 -22.99 18.74
C HIS A 292 -1.24 -24.37 18.19
N LEU A 293 0.07 -24.59 18.05
CA LEU A 293 0.58 -25.93 18.34
C LEU A 293 0.08 -26.27 19.76
N PRO A 294 -0.38 -27.52 20.02
CA PRO A 294 -1.01 -27.86 21.28
C PRO A 294 -0.21 -27.36 22.48
N ARG A 295 -0.91 -26.67 23.37
CA ARG A 295 -0.40 -26.22 24.66
C ARG A 295 0.04 -27.46 25.46
N GLU A 296 1.17 -27.38 26.18
CA GLU A 296 1.64 -28.50 27.02
C GLU A 296 0.73 -28.73 28.27
N ASP A 297 -0.25 -27.85 28.48
CA ASP A 297 -1.30 -27.90 29.50
C ASP A 297 -2.56 -28.68 29.08
N GLY A 298 -2.40 -29.99 28.90
CA GLY A 298 -3.21 -31.04 29.56
C GLY A 298 -4.74 -31.20 29.38
N GLU A 299 -5.49 -30.28 28.78
CA GLU A 299 -6.95 -30.45 28.60
C GLU A 299 -7.32 -31.09 27.25
N ALA A 300 -8.04 -32.22 27.32
CA ALA A 300 -8.44 -33.01 26.16
C ALA A 300 -9.57 -32.35 25.35
N ALA A 301 -9.59 -32.63 24.04
CA ALA A 301 -10.69 -32.23 23.16
C ALA A 301 -12.00 -32.97 23.52
N PRO A 302 -13.19 -32.36 23.28
CA PRO A 302 -14.46 -33.06 23.45
C PRO A 302 -14.57 -34.24 22.46
N GLU A 303 -14.91 -35.43 22.95
CA GLU A 303 -15.18 -36.61 22.13
C GLU A 303 -16.51 -36.44 21.37
N GLY A 304 -16.50 -36.51 20.03
CA GLY A 304 -17.72 -36.19 19.27
C GLY A 304 -17.74 -36.39 17.75
N LEU A 305 -16.83 -37.16 17.14
CA LEU A 305 -16.97 -37.66 15.75
C LEU A 305 -16.30 -39.04 15.59
N PRO A 306 -16.80 -39.95 14.71
CA PRO A 306 -16.50 -41.38 14.83
C PRO A 306 -15.10 -41.84 14.38
N GLU A 307 -14.62 -42.89 15.05
CA GLU A 307 -13.44 -43.66 14.66
C GLU A 307 -13.70 -44.47 13.37
N GLU A 308 -13.21 -44.00 12.21
CA GLU A 308 -13.17 -44.87 11.01
C GLU A 308 -11.86 -44.79 10.18
N LEU A 309 -10.84 -44.06 10.67
CA LEU A 309 -9.54 -43.92 9.98
C LEU A 309 -8.30 -44.15 10.86
N ALA A 310 -8.45 -44.69 12.08
CA ALA A 310 -7.34 -44.80 13.03
C ALA A 310 -7.29 -46.11 13.83
N GLN A 311 -7.37 -47.29 13.19
CA GLN A 311 -6.84 -48.55 13.78
C GLN A 311 -6.59 -49.72 12.80
N MET A 312 -5.78 -49.52 11.76
CA MET A 312 -4.99 -50.58 11.09
C MET A 312 -3.66 -49.96 10.58
N ASP A 313 -2.52 -50.63 10.52
CA ASP A 313 -2.26 -52.06 10.81
C ASP A 313 -2.40 -52.44 12.29
N MET A 314 -2.80 -53.70 12.52
CA MET A 314 -3.46 -54.20 13.73
C MET A 314 -2.77 -53.92 15.09
N GLU A 315 -3.59 -53.51 16.07
CA GLU A 315 -3.49 -53.74 17.52
C GLU A 315 -2.51 -52.91 18.42
N THR A 316 -3.08 -51.89 19.08
CA THR A 316 -2.94 -51.52 20.53
C THR A 316 -1.63 -50.96 21.14
N GLY A 317 -1.73 -49.81 21.85
CA GLY A 317 -0.91 -49.49 23.05
C GLY A 317 -0.45 -48.03 23.29
N GLU A 318 -1.05 -47.32 24.25
CA GLU A 318 -0.70 -45.97 24.80
C GLU A 318 0.75 -45.85 25.41
N LYS A 319 1.32 -44.71 25.86
CA LYS A 319 0.75 -43.51 26.53
C LYS A 319 1.71 -42.29 26.61
N GLN A 320 1.22 -41.13 27.09
CA GLN A 320 1.91 -39.82 27.20
C GLN A 320 1.67 -39.15 28.59
N GLU A 321 2.52 -38.18 28.98
CA GLU A 321 2.53 -37.33 30.19
C GLU A 321 3.36 -36.03 29.88
N GLU A 322 3.27 -34.84 30.52
CA GLU A 322 2.19 -34.02 31.14
C GLU A 322 2.76 -32.62 31.61
N VAL A 323 1.92 -31.57 31.84
CA VAL A 323 2.07 -30.47 32.88
C VAL A 323 3.16 -29.35 32.66
N GLU A 324 2.99 -28.03 32.92
CA GLU A 324 1.95 -27.12 33.47
C GLU A 324 2.22 -25.61 33.15
N ALA A 325 1.27 -24.69 33.45
CA ALA A 325 1.35 -23.22 33.25
C ALA A 325 1.09 -22.39 34.54
N GLU A 326 1.41 -21.07 34.56
CA GLU A 326 0.80 -20.07 35.51
C GLU A 326 1.20 -18.57 35.26
N GLY A 327 0.34 -17.59 35.65
CA GLY A 327 0.78 -16.24 36.11
C GLY A 327 0.18 -14.93 35.51
N LEU A 328 -0.95 -14.46 36.05
CA LEU A 328 -1.85 -13.33 35.62
C LEU A 328 -1.46 -11.84 35.91
N ASP A 329 -2.29 -10.92 35.37
CA ASP A 329 -2.88 -9.66 35.94
C ASP A 329 -2.46 -8.19 35.57
N ALA A 330 -3.31 -7.54 34.74
CA ALA A 330 -4.28 -6.44 35.04
C ALA A 330 -3.96 -4.90 35.11
N ILE A 331 -5.01 -4.09 34.76
CA ILE A 331 -5.28 -2.63 35.06
C ILE A 331 -4.51 -1.60 34.16
N GLU A 332 -5.05 -0.49 33.58
CA GLU A 332 -6.40 0.17 33.55
C GLU A 332 -6.71 0.86 32.16
N ALA A 333 -7.62 1.86 32.07
CA ALA A 333 -7.98 2.63 30.85
C ALA A 333 -8.33 4.12 31.11
N ASP A 334 -8.16 5.02 30.12
CA ASP A 334 -8.85 6.32 30.06
C ASP A 334 -9.02 6.83 28.61
N ALA A 335 -9.93 7.77 28.35
CA ALA A 335 -10.47 8.06 27.00
C ALA A 335 -10.46 9.56 26.62
N HIS A 336 -10.26 9.90 25.33
CA HIS A 336 -10.73 11.17 24.76
C HIS A 336 -10.80 11.21 23.21
N HIS A 337 -11.80 11.96 22.71
CA HIS A 337 -12.05 12.44 21.33
C HIS A 337 -12.68 11.50 20.28
N ALA A 338 -13.73 12.04 19.65
CA ALA A 338 -14.50 11.50 18.54
C ALA A 338 -15.08 12.68 17.72
N GLN A 339 -15.59 12.38 16.50
CA GLN A 339 -16.22 13.28 15.50
C GLN A 339 -15.25 14.01 14.53
N LYS A 340 -15.55 14.18 13.24
CA LYS A 340 -16.63 13.64 12.36
C LYS A 340 -16.27 13.86 10.87
N ALA A 341 -16.86 13.07 9.97
CA ALA A 341 -17.06 13.41 8.56
C ALA A 341 -18.40 12.82 8.07
N CYS A 342 -19.12 13.52 7.20
CA CYS A 342 -20.42 13.09 6.68
C CYS A 342 -20.45 13.02 5.13
N ALA A 343 -21.43 12.28 4.62
CA ALA A 343 -21.94 12.22 3.25
C ALA A 343 -23.44 11.87 3.35
N VAL A 344 -24.25 12.14 2.31
CA VAL A 344 -25.71 11.84 2.32
C VAL A 344 -26.18 11.33 0.97
N GLU A 345 -27.22 10.50 1.02
CA GLU A 345 -28.07 10.02 -0.07
C GLU A 345 -29.54 10.23 0.34
N GLY A 346 -30.46 10.40 -0.61
CA GLY A 346 -31.88 10.67 -0.33
C GLY A 346 -32.43 12.03 -0.83
N GLY A 347 -31.84 12.61 -1.88
CA GLY A 347 -32.31 13.87 -2.47
C GLY A 347 -31.92 15.15 -1.72
N MET A 348 -31.25 15.02 -0.57
CA MET A 348 -30.54 16.11 0.12
C MET A 348 -29.08 15.71 0.31
N ALA A 349 -28.17 16.69 0.30
CA ALA A 349 -26.74 16.44 0.41
C ALA A 349 -26.15 17.10 1.67
N CYS A 350 -25.42 16.34 2.48
CA CYS A 350 -24.53 16.86 3.53
C CYS A 350 -23.22 16.04 3.57
N THR A 351 -22.33 16.32 2.61
CA THR A 351 -20.89 16.31 2.95
C THR A 351 -20.57 17.60 3.72
N ASN A 352 -19.29 17.92 3.95
CA ASN A 352 -18.87 19.16 4.61
C ASN A 352 -19.09 20.44 3.75
N TYR A 353 -20.12 20.44 2.89
CA TYR A 353 -20.67 21.59 2.18
C TYR A 353 -22.16 21.74 2.56
N ALA A 354 -22.43 22.31 3.73
CA ALA A 354 -23.63 23.13 3.85
C ALA A 354 -23.45 24.37 2.94
N MET A 355 -24.56 25.00 2.51
CA MET A 355 -24.59 26.21 1.67
C MET A 355 -24.41 26.04 0.14
N ALA A 356 -25.17 25.11 -0.47
CA ALA A 356 -25.38 25.06 -1.92
C ALA A 356 -26.87 25.02 -2.31
N LYS A 357 -27.28 25.78 -3.33
CA LYS A 357 -28.61 25.72 -3.95
C LYS A 357 -28.53 24.98 -5.29
N ILE A 358 -29.52 24.14 -5.56
CA ILE A 358 -29.50 23.19 -6.67
C ILE A 358 -30.47 23.65 -7.77
N PHE A 359 -30.05 23.56 -9.03
CA PHE A 359 -30.83 23.85 -10.23
C PHE A 359 -30.73 22.66 -11.20
N THR A 360 -31.86 22.13 -11.67
CA THR A 360 -31.93 20.92 -12.52
C THR A 360 -32.46 21.23 -13.94
N ASP A 361 -32.72 22.50 -14.22
CA ASP A 361 -33.25 23.02 -15.48
C ASP A 361 -32.15 23.47 -16.45
N LEU A 362 -30.93 23.71 -15.96
CA LEU A 362 -29.78 24.14 -16.77
C LEU A 362 -29.13 22.95 -17.49
N GLN A 363 -28.84 23.10 -18.79
CA GLN A 363 -28.39 22.01 -19.64
C GLN A 363 -26.88 22.02 -19.90
N THR A 364 -26.16 23.08 -19.52
CA THR A 364 -24.73 23.24 -19.79
C THR A 364 -23.91 23.81 -18.61
N PRO A 365 -22.59 23.51 -18.53
CA PRO A 365 -21.69 24.12 -17.55
C PRO A 365 -21.63 25.64 -17.61
N GLN A 366 -21.80 26.21 -18.81
CA GLN A 366 -21.77 27.65 -19.07
C GLN A 366 -23.02 28.35 -18.52
N GLU A 367 -24.20 27.75 -18.65
CA GLU A 367 -25.44 28.26 -18.04
C GLU A 367 -25.35 28.23 -16.51
N CYS A 368 -24.82 27.15 -15.94
CA CYS A 368 -24.60 27.02 -14.49
C CYS A 368 -23.64 28.09 -13.95
N SER A 369 -22.50 28.27 -14.62
CA SER A 369 -21.51 29.30 -14.25
C SER A 369 -22.11 30.71 -14.37
N GLY A 370 -22.78 31.01 -15.49
CA GLY A 370 -23.43 32.29 -15.73
C GLY A 370 -24.62 32.57 -14.80
N LEU A 371 -25.27 31.55 -14.22
CA LEU A 371 -26.28 31.76 -13.18
C LEU A 371 -25.64 32.19 -11.85
N CYS A 372 -24.45 31.67 -11.51
CA CYS A 372 -23.69 32.12 -10.34
C CYS A 372 -23.24 33.57 -10.48
N GLU A 373 -22.66 33.95 -11.63
CA GLU A 373 -22.22 35.32 -11.92
C GLU A 373 -23.33 36.38 -11.76
N ARG A 374 -24.60 35.97 -11.94
CA ARG A 374 -25.78 36.85 -11.78
C ARG A 374 -26.51 36.67 -10.45
N SER A 375 -26.11 35.73 -9.60
CA SER A 375 -26.75 35.44 -8.32
C SER A 375 -26.00 36.14 -7.18
N ALA A 376 -26.65 37.09 -6.52
CA ALA A 376 -26.05 37.86 -5.43
C ALA A 376 -25.55 36.96 -4.29
N GLY A 377 -24.26 37.06 -3.98
CA GLY A 377 -23.56 36.23 -2.98
C GLY A 377 -22.93 34.95 -3.52
N CYS A 378 -23.13 34.57 -4.79
CA CYS A 378 -22.60 33.31 -5.30
C CYS A 378 -21.08 33.32 -5.41
N THR A 379 -20.42 32.34 -4.80
CA THR A 379 -18.96 32.21 -4.73
C THR A 379 -18.40 31.09 -5.60
N ALA A 380 -19.21 30.08 -5.94
CA ALA A 380 -18.83 28.98 -6.83
C ALA A 380 -20.04 28.35 -7.53
N ALA A 381 -19.77 27.71 -8.68
CA ALA A 381 -20.74 26.92 -9.43
C ALA A 381 -20.12 25.58 -9.83
N ASN A 382 -20.83 24.48 -9.63
CA ASN A 382 -20.44 23.15 -10.11
C ASN A 382 -21.57 22.57 -10.99
N PHE A 383 -21.24 22.15 -12.20
CA PHE A 383 -22.20 21.52 -13.12
C PHE A 383 -21.83 20.06 -13.35
N TYR A 384 -22.84 19.20 -13.29
CA TYR A 384 -22.74 17.78 -13.60
C TYR A 384 -23.64 17.49 -14.80
N GLY A 385 -23.02 17.21 -15.95
CA GLY A 385 -23.72 16.62 -17.09
C GLY A 385 -23.86 15.12 -16.84
N GLY A 386 -25.09 14.62 -16.80
CA GLY A 386 -25.34 13.18 -16.65
C GLY A 386 -24.77 12.36 -17.81
N ASP A 387 -24.39 11.13 -17.52
CA ASP A 387 -24.07 10.08 -18.51
C ASP A 387 -25.29 9.15 -18.68
N GLU A 388 -25.28 8.22 -19.64
CA GLU A 388 -26.48 7.48 -20.07
C GLU A 388 -27.20 6.64 -18.99
N GLU A 389 -26.57 6.38 -17.83
CA GLU A 389 -27.20 5.74 -16.66
C GLU A 389 -27.82 6.71 -15.62
N MET A 390 -27.47 8.00 -15.61
CA MET A 390 -27.98 8.98 -14.63
C MET A 390 -28.72 10.14 -15.30
N GLN A 391 -30.05 10.10 -15.22
CA GLN A 391 -30.91 11.07 -15.88
C GLN A 391 -30.82 12.49 -15.28
N GLN A 392 -30.69 13.45 -16.21
CA GLN A 392 -30.74 14.92 -16.09
C GLN A 392 -29.50 15.62 -15.48
N PRO A 393 -29.03 16.70 -16.12
CA PRO A 393 -27.92 17.52 -15.62
C PRO A 393 -28.31 18.35 -14.39
N VAL A 394 -27.34 18.59 -13.51
CA VAL A 394 -27.55 19.30 -12.24
C VAL A 394 -26.46 20.35 -11.99
N CYS A 395 -26.88 21.55 -11.62
CA CYS A 395 -26.05 22.68 -11.25
C CYS A 395 -26.15 22.99 -9.75
N PHE A 396 -25.02 23.24 -9.10
CA PHE A 396 -24.90 23.60 -7.69
C PHE A 396 -24.28 24.99 -7.56
N LEU A 397 -24.98 25.93 -6.92
CA LEU A 397 -24.52 27.29 -6.64
C LEU A 397 -24.25 27.50 -5.16
N TYR A 398 -23.05 27.97 -4.81
CA TYR A 398 -22.59 28.09 -3.43
C TYR A 398 -22.54 29.56 -2.97
N GLY A 399 -22.76 29.81 -1.67
CA GLY A 399 -22.59 31.14 -1.05
C GLY A 399 -23.80 32.10 -1.11
N ILE A 400 -24.88 31.74 -1.81
CA ILE A 400 -26.08 32.57 -1.93
C ILE A 400 -26.99 32.50 -0.70
N ALA A 401 -27.71 33.59 -0.42
CA ALA A 401 -28.61 33.70 0.74
C ALA A 401 -29.77 32.66 0.68
N GLY A 402 -30.04 32.02 1.82
CA GLY A 402 -31.09 31.00 1.98
C GLY A 402 -30.63 29.55 1.75
N ALA A 403 -29.32 29.28 1.74
CA ALA A 403 -28.75 27.94 1.62
C ALA A 403 -28.48 27.29 2.99
N ASP A 404 -29.44 27.37 3.91
CA ASP A 404 -29.30 26.91 5.29
C ASP A 404 -29.79 25.46 5.52
N SER A 405 -29.36 24.89 6.66
CA SER A 405 -29.35 23.45 6.97
C SER A 405 -30.66 22.68 6.79
N CYS A 406 -30.57 21.47 6.22
CA CYS A 406 -31.66 20.50 6.12
C CYS A 406 -32.16 20.00 7.49
N ALA A 407 -33.07 20.74 8.12
CA ALA A 407 -33.87 20.27 9.24
C ALA A 407 -35.22 21.01 9.32
N GLU A 408 -36.20 20.63 8.48
CA GLU A 408 -37.56 20.29 8.95
C GLU A 408 -38.43 19.69 7.84
N LYS A 409 -39.57 19.11 8.24
CA LYS A 409 -40.56 18.48 7.35
C LYS A 409 -41.27 19.53 6.48
N VAL A 410 -41.54 19.19 5.23
CA VAL A 410 -42.67 19.76 4.48
C VAL A 410 -43.52 18.63 3.93
N ASP A 411 -44.75 18.55 4.43
CA ASP A 411 -45.83 17.76 3.85
C ASP A 411 -46.44 18.57 2.70
N LEU A 412 -46.67 17.95 1.53
CA LEU A 412 -47.04 18.68 0.31
C LEU A 412 -48.57 18.83 0.19
N GLY A 413 -49.12 19.85 0.86
CA GLY A 413 -50.55 20.16 0.77
C GLY A 413 -50.95 21.61 1.10
N ALA A 414 -51.56 22.26 0.10
CA ALA A 414 -52.41 23.47 0.17
C ALA A 414 -51.77 24.87 0.32
N GLU A 415 -51.79 25.59 -0.80
CA GLU A 415 -52.24 26.99 -1.03
C GLU A 415 -51.54 28.22 -0.38
N TRP A 416 -51.65 29.34 -1.11
CA TRP A 416 -51.03 30.65 -0.84
C TRP A 416 -51.80 31.50 0.18
N THR A 417 -51.13 32.37 0.94
CA THR A 417 -51.51 33.81 1.12
C THR A 417 -50.46 34.65 1.87
N ASP A 418 -50.42 35.96 1.58
CA ASP A 418 -49.56 36.98 2.21
C ASP A 418 -49.90 37.28 3.68
N ILE A 419 -48.87 37.57 4.52
CA ILE A 419 -48.97 38.50 5.67
C ILE A 419 -47.69 39.36 5.76
N SER A 420 -47.83 40.65 6.13
CA SER A 420 -46.77 41.67 6.14
C SER A 420 -46.44 42.24 7.54
N CYS A 421 -45.19 42.71 7.70
CA CYS A 421 -44.69 43.82 8.56
C CYS A 421 -45.49 44.23 9.84
N THR A 422 -44.97 44.11 11.08
CA THR A 422 -44.24 45.15 11.91
C THR A 422 -44.29 44.75 13.41
N ALA A 423 -43.54 45.27 14.41
CA ALA A 423 -42.28 46.06 14.55
C ALA A 423 -41.84 46.09 16.06
N ALA A 424 -40.98 47.05 16.47
CA ALA A 424 -40.42 47.34 17.81
C ALA A 424 -39.21 46.47 18.27
N GLY A 425 -38.08 47.03 18.76
CA GLY A 425 -37.75 48.44 19.04
C GLY A 425 -36.24 48.76 18.98
N GLU A 426 -35.91 50.03 19.18
CA GLU A 426 -34.62 50.73 18.95
C GLU A 426 -33.48 50.23 19.89
N GLU A 427 -32.18 50.38 19.57
CA GLU A 427 -31.46 51.67 19.50
C GLU A 427 -30.37 51.79 18.41
N VAL A 428 -30.00 53.04 18.11
CA VAL A 428 -29.21 53.45 16.93
C VAL A 428 -27.83 53.96 17.32
N VAL A 429 -26.79 53.52 16.59
CA VAL A 429 -25.60 54.34 16.32
C VAL A 429 -25.23 54.22 14.84
N GLN A 430 -25.32 55.33 14.11
CA GLN A 430 -24.80 55.46 12.75
C GLN A 430 -23.28 55.72 12.78
N LEU A 431 -22.54 55.27 11.76
CA LEU A 431 -22.01 56.20 10.73
C LEU A 431 -21.19 55.51 9.62
N GLN A 432 -21.57 55.86 8.38
CA GLN A 432 -20.75 56.03 7.18
C GLN A 432 -20.24 54.85 6.34
N GLN A 433 -20.37 55.09 5.03
CA GLN A 433 -20.02 54.24 3.89
C GLN A 433 -18.54 54.42 3.53
N GLN A 434 -17.82 53.35 3.18
CA GLN A 434 -16.73 53.37 2.18
C GLN A 434 -16.75 52.08 1.34
N GLY A 435 -16.17 52.14 0.14
CA GLY A 435 -16.31 51.14 -0.93
C GLY A 435 -15.39 49.91 -0.84
N PRO A 436 -15.34 49.08 -1.89
CA PRO A 436 -14.75 47.74 -1.85
C PRO A 436 -13.22 47.76 -1.92
N GLY A 437 -12.57 46.95 -1.07
CA GLY A 437 -11.11 46.83 -1.09
C GLY A 437 -10.56 45.77 -0.14
N HIS A 438 -11.00 44.52 -0.26
CA HIS A 438 -10.43 43.36 0.48
C HIS A 438 -10.18 42.19 -0.50
N ALA A 439 -9.19 42.38 -1.38
CA ALA A 439 -8.64 41.32 -2.25
C ALA A 439 -7.11 41.39 -2.36
N ALA A 440 -6.47 42.16 -1.46
CA ALA A 440 -5.04 42.47 -1.49
C ALA A 440 -4.25 41.95 -0.27
N GLU A 441 -4.93 41.58 0.82
CA GLU A 441 -4.28 41.26 2.10
C GLU A 441 -3.75 39.82 2.14
N ASP A 442 -4.49 38.82 1.63
CA ASP A 442 -4.02 37.42 1.53
C ASP A 442 -2.75 37.26 0.67
N HIS A 443 -2.53 38.16 -0.30
CA HIS A 443 -1.30 38.19 -1.09
C HIS A 443 -0.12 38.89 -0.40
N GLN A 444 -0.38 39.75 0.59
CA GLN A 444 0.67 40.42 1.36
C GLN A 444 1.25 39.53 2.45
N GLU A 445 0.42 38.74 3.16
CA GLU A 445 0.90 37.91 4.27
C GLU A 445 1.86 36.79 3.80
N ALA A 446 1.55 36.14 2.67
CA ALA A 446 2.44 35.18 2.01
C ALA A 446 3.76 35.82 1.53
N ALA A 447 3.71 37.04 0.98
CA ALA A 447 4.90 37.78 0.56
C ALA A 447 5.76 38.25 1.75
N GLN A 448 5.14 38.59 2.89
CA GLN A 448 5.83 38.93 4.13
C GLN A 448 6.57 37.74 4.74
N LEU A 449 5.98 36.54 4.67
CA LEU A 449 6.64 35.30 5.06
C LEU A 449 7.84 34.96 4.15
N GLU A 450 7.74 35.14 2.84
CA GLU A 450 8.90 35.00 1.93
C GLU A 450 10.02 36.01 2.23
N LEU A 451 9.70 37.26 2.57
CA LEU A 451 10.69 38.29 2.93
C LEU A 451 11.40 38.00 4.26
N LEU A 452 10.67 37.47 5.25
CA LEU A 452 11.25 37.06 6.53
C LEU A 452 12.20 35.85 6.36
N ASP A 453 11.77 34.83 5.61
CA ASP A 453 12.55 33.64 5.28
C ASP A 453 13.83 34.02 4.50
N ALA A 454 13.73 34.87 3.48
CA ALA A 454 14.89 35.41 2.75
C ALA A 454 15.91 36.11 3.68
N SER A 455 15.45 36.95 4.61
CA SER A 455 16.35 37.65 5.56
C SER A 455 17.08 36.69 6.50
N GLN A 456 16.47 35.55 6.84
CA GLN A 456 17.07 34.52 7.68
C GLN A 456 18.06 33.66 6.88
N GLN A 457 17.73 33.34 5.62
CA GLN A 457 18.59 32.63 4.70
C GLN A 457 19.90 33.38 4.40
N GLU A 458 19.88 34.72 4.34
CA GLU A 458 21.09 35.54 4.22
C GLU A 458 21.97 35.45 5.49
N ARG A 459 21.37 35.59 6.68
CA ARG A 459 22.08 35.45 7.97
C ARG A 459 22.74 34.08 8.13
N ASP A 460 22.05 33.01 7.73
CA ASP A 460 22.57 31.65 7.82
C ASP A 460 23.59 31.32 6.72
N HIS A 461 23.70 32.12 5.65
CA HIS A 461 24.77 31.98 4.65
C HIS A 461 26.10 32.54 5.17
N ALA A 462 26.08 33.54 6.04
CA ALA A 462 27.29 34.10 6.64
C ALA A 462 27.98 33.18 7.67
N ASN A 463 27.28 32.17 8.20
CA ASN A 463 27.76 31.30 9.28
C ASN A 463 28.19 29.88 8.85
N ALA A 464 28.04 29.49 7.58
CA ALA A 464 28.41 28.16 7.11
C ALA A 464 29.90 28.10 6.71
N THR A 465 30.70 27.29 7.41
CA THR A 465 32.17 27.18 7.17
C THR A 465 32.56 26.43 5.89
N SER A 466 31.64 25.73 5.22
CA SER A 466 31.82 25.23 3.86
C SER A 466 30.46 24.96 3.18
N ALA A 467 30.41 24.91 1.85
CA ALA A 467 29.20 24.55 1.11
C ALA A 467 28.70 23.13 1.44
N SER A 468 29.61 22.21 1.76
CA SER A 468 29.29 20.83 2.18
C SER A 468 28.59 20.76 3.55
N ASP A 469 28.70 21.81 4.37
CA ASP A 469 28.02 21.95 5.67
C ASP A 469 26.69 22.72 5.58
N MET A 470 26.26 23.14 4.37
CA MET A 470 25.05 23.95 4.17
C MET A 470 23.78 23.25 4.70
N PRO A 471 22.97 23.90 5.56
CA PRO A 471 21.70 23.34 6.02
C PRO A 471 20.70 23.19 4.87
N TRP A 472 19.65 22.40 5.08
CA TRP A 472 18.56 22.28 4.11
C TRP A 472 17.91 23.64 3.81
N ARG A 473 17.80 23.96 2.52
CA ARG A 473 17.15 25.17 2.00
C ARG A 473 16.21 24.81 0.87
N ARG A 474 15.07 25.49 0.78
CA ARG A 474 14.15 25.39 -0.35
C ARG A 474 14.73 26.20 -1.53
N SER A 475 14.86 25.57 -2.69
CA SER A 475 15.34 26.20 -3.93
C SER A 475 14.18 26.50 -4.91
N LEU A 476 13.10 25.71 -4.86
CA LEU A 476 11.88 25.96 -5.60
C LEU A 476 10.66 25.57 -4.77
N ALA A 477 9.66 26.45 -4.77
CA ALA A 477 8.26 26.14 -4.54
C ALA A 477 7.50 26.56 -5.81
N ALA A 478 6.62 25.73 -6.35
CA ALA A 478 5.76 26.12 -7.45
C ALA A 478 4.69 27.14 -7.01
N GLY A 479 4.13 27.87 -7.97
CA GLY A 479 3.05 28.84 -7.77
C GLY A 479 3.38 30.30 -8.08
N TYR A 480 4.47 30.59 -8.80
CA TYR A 480 4.94 31.96 -9.05
C TYR A 480 5.24 32.24 -10.52
N ARG A 481 5.48 33.51 -10.87
CA ARG A 481 5.95 33.92 -12.21
C ARG A 481 7.44 34.20 -12.25
N ASP A 482 8.11 33.73 -13.30
CA ASP A 482 9.53 33.95 -13.53
C ASP A 482 9.85 35.40 -13.99
N ARG A 483 11.13 35.70 -14.29
CA ARG A 483 11.56 37.06 -14.69
C ARG A 483 10.92 37.48 -16.02
N SER A 484 10.59 36.53 -16.88
CA SER A 484 9.90 36.71 -18.16
C SER A 484 8.38 36.62 -18.04
N GLN A 485 7.84 36.63 -16.82
CA GLN A 485 6.41 36.49 -16.49
C GLN A 485 5.77 35.14 -16.87
N ASN A 486 6.57 34.12 -17.22
CA ASN A 486 6.05 32.76 -17.40
C ASN A 486 5.63 32.19 -16.05
N TYR A 487 4.52 31.45 -16.02
CA TYR A 487 4.05 30.82 -14.79
C TYR A 487 4.75 29.48 -14.54
N ILE A 488 5.36 29.34 -13.37
CA ILE A 488 5.95 28.10 -12.84
C ILE A 488 4.99 27.57 -11.78
N GLY A 489 4.03 26.75 -12.22
CA GLY A 489 3.15 25.94 -11.37
C GLY A 489 3.57 24.48 -11.37
N GLY A 490 2.60 23.58 -11.32
CA GLY A 490 2.81 22.14 -11.47
C GLY A 490 2.87 21.38 -10.16
N SER A 491 2.74 20.07 -10.27
CA SER A 491 2.52 19.15 -9.17
C SER A 491 3.73 18.29 -8.81
N GLU A 492 4.68 18.08 -9.72
CA GLU A 492 5.85 17.20 -9.49
C GLU A 492 7.11 17.66 -10.24
N ILE A 493 8.28 17.54 -9.61
CA ILE A 493 9.57 17.54 -10.32
C ILE A 493 10.02 16.09 -10.52
N VAL A 494 10.05 15.64 -11.77
CA VAL A 494 10.30 14.23 -12.11
C VAL A 494 11.80 13.92 -12.21
N HIS A 495 12.58 14.83 -12.80
CA HIS A 495 14.02 14.65 -13.06
C HIS A 495 14.78 15.98 -12.91
N LEU A 496 16.00 15.90 -12.38
CA LEU A 496 17.01 16.96 -12.42
C LEU A 496 18.13 16.56 -13.40
N ALA A 497 18.71 17.54 -14.11
CA ALA A 497 19.90 17.35 -14.93
C ALA A 497 20.82 18.59 -14.87
N THR A 498 22.13 18.36 -14.96
CA THR A 498 23.12 19.41 -15.21
C THR A 498 23.32 19.56 -16.71
N PHE A 499 23.47 20.79 -17.22
CA PHE A 499 23.90 21.02 -18.61
C PHE A 499 24.58 22.39 -18.72
N GLU A 500 25.76 22.44 -19.34
CA GLU A 500 26.55 23.67 -19.56
C GLU A 500 26.68 24.56 -18.31
N GLY A 501 27.04 23.95 -17.17
CA GLY A 501 27.23 24.64 -15.89
C GLY A 501 25.96 25.08 -15.15
N LYS A 502 24.79 24.74 -15.69
CA LYS A 502 23.46 25.11 -15.15
C LYS A 502 22.68 23.89 -14.70
N LEU A 503 21.70 24.11 -13.83
CA LEU A 503 20.80 23.07 -13.34
C LEU A 503 19.44 23.19 -14.05
N TYR A 504 18.86 22.06 -14.44
CA TYR A 504 17.56 21.96 -15.11
C TYR A 504 16.65 20.98 -14.39
N ALA A 505 15.34 21.22 -14.43
CA ALA A 505 14.33 20.41 -13.77
C ALA A 505 13.14 20.12 -14.69
N SER A 506 12.69 18.87 -14.74
CA SER A 506 11.50 18.42 -15.47
C SER A 506 10.26 18.55 -14.60
N ASN A 507 9.42 19.54 -14.89
CA ASN A 507 8.20 19.87 -14.16
C ASN A 507 6.97 19.23 -14.82
N GLY A 508 6.09 18.61 -14.02
CA GLY A 508 4.82 18.02 -14.45
C GLY A 508 3.63 18.69 -13.79
N TYR A 509 2.47 18.66 -14.47
CA TYR A 509 1.20 19.22 -14.01
C TYR A 509 0.18 18.10 -13.69
N TRP A 510 0.63 16.86 -13.48
CA TRP A 510 -0.25 15.73 -13.19
C TRP A 510 -1.11 15.95 -11.94
N MET A 511 -2.44 15.97 -12.08
CA MET A 511 -3.41 16.34 -11.04
C MET A 511 -3.35 17.80 -10.56
N ASP A 512 -2.67 18.69 -11.26
CA ASP A 512 -2.74 20.14 -11.02
C ASP A 512 -4.08 20.68 -11.58
N LYS A 513 -4.76 21.58 -10.86
CA LYS A 513 -6.01 22.22 -11.33
C LYS A 513 -5.81 23.10 -12.58
N GLN A 514 -4.57 23.43 -12.92
CA GLN A 514 -4.18 24.19 -14.11
C GLN A 514 -3.82 23.29 -15.31
N SER A 515 -3.94 21.96 -15.17
CA SER A 515 -3.82 21.00 -16.29
C SER A 515 -4.66 21.44 -17.49
N GLY A 516 -4.06 21.46 -18.69
CA GLY A 516 -4.75 21.87 -19.93
C GLY A 516 -4.89 23.39 -20.12
N LYS A 517 -4.65 24.20 -19.07
CA LYS A 517 -4.37 25.65 -19.17
C LYS A 517 -2.86 25.94 -19.15
N SER A 518 -2.08 25.01 -18.61
CA SER A 518 -0.62 25.02 -18.59
C SER A 518 -0.12 23.60 -18.89
N SER A 519 1.15 23.52 -19.32
CA SER A 519 1.78 22.27 -19.74
C SER A 519 3.01 21.96 -18.91
N ALA A 520 3.48 20.72 -18.96
CA ALA A 520 4.78 20.35 -18.42
C ALA A 520 5.92 21.23 -19.00
N GLN A 521 6.95 21.45 -18.20
CA GLN A 521 7.99 22.43 -18.48
C GLN A 521 9.37 21.86 -18.20
N ILE A 522 10.39 22.35 -18.90
CA ILE A 522 11.77 22.31 -18.41
C ILE A 522 12.08 23.66 -17.78
N LEU A 523 12.41 23.63 -16.49
CA LEU A 523 12.85 24.78 -15.71
C LEU A 523 14.38 24.82 -15.71
N ARG A 524 14.95 26.02 -15.62
CA ARG A 524 16.40 26.28 -15.54
C ARG A 524 16.75 27.17 -14.35
N LEU A 525 17.86 26.84 -13.69
CA LEU A 525 18.53 27.65 -12.69
C LEU A 525 19.92 28.02 -13.22
N ASP A 526 20.17 29.31 -13.38
CA ASP A 526 21.43 29.83 -13.94
C ASP A 526 22.56 29.97 -12.90
N ALA A 527 22.21 30.14 -11.62
CA ALA A 527 23.15 30.29 -10.50
C ALA A 527 22.52 29.84 -9.17
N PRO A 528 23.30 29.53 -8.11
CA PRO A 528 22.80 28.98 -6.84
C PRO A 528 21.65 29.73 -6.14
N GLY A 529 21.64 31.07 -6.25
CA GLY A 529 20.67 31.95 -5.59
C GLY A 529 19.66 32.59 -6.53
N ASP A 530 19.68 32.22 -7.82
CA ASP A 530 18.74 32.77 -8.80
C ASP A 530 17.32 32.21 -8.61
N LYS A 531 16.30 32.95 -9.06
CA LYS A 531 14.97 32.35 -9.26
C LYS A 531 15.01 31.45 -10.49
N TRP A 532 14.39 30.28 -10.41
CA TRP A 532 14.20 29.39 -11.56
C TRP A 532 13.38 30.08 -12.66
N GLN A 533 13.65 29.72 -13.91
CA GLN A 533 13.01 30.26 -15.11
C GLN A 533 12.42 29.12 -15.96
N VAL A 534 11.38 29.38 -16.73
CA VAL A 534 10.93 28.45 -17.77
C VAL A 534 11.90 28.53 -18.95
N ASP A 535 12.54 27.41 -19.29
CA ASP A 535 13.47 27.29 -20.43
C ASP A 535 12.85 26.52 -21.61
N LEU A 536 11.85 25.69 -21.34
CA LEU A 536 10.95 25.08 -22.32
C LEU A 536 9.54 24.93 -21.71
N ASP A 537 8.51 25.30 -22.44
CA ASP A 537 7.12 24.89 -22.17
C ASP A 537 6.64 23.98 -23.31
N TYR A 538 6.27 22.73 -23.01
CA TYR A 538 6.04 21.71 -24.04
C TYR A 538 4.83 21.97 -24.95
N MET A 539 3.91 22.88 -24.58
CA MET A 539 2.82 23.31 -25.46
C MET A 539 3.18 24.57 -26.25
N ARG A 540 3.82 25.56 -25.63
CA ARG A 540 4.14 26.84 -26.28
C ARG A 540 5.27 26.70 -27.30
N ASP A 541 6.27 25.88 -26.98
CA ASP A 541 7.57 25.88 -27.68
C ASP A 541 7.77 24.64 -28.58
N ALA A 542 6.74 23.80 -28.75
CA ALA A 542 6.78 22.65 -29.65
C ALA A 542 6.52 23.04 -31.11
N ASP A 543 7.30 22.48 -32.04
CA ASP A 543 7.06 22.67 -33.48
C ASP A 543 5.96 21.73 -33.97
N ILE A 544 4.72 22.13 -33.68
CA ILE A 544 3.52 21.41 -34.10
C ILE A 544 3.19 21.60 -35.59
N SER A 545 4.03 22.26 -36.40
CA SER A 545 3.74 22.49 -37.84
C SER A 545 3.61 21.20 -38.65
N SER A 546 4.24 20.11 -38.19
CA SER A 546 4.16 18.77 -38.77
C SER A 546 2.95 17.95 -38.28
N VAL A 547 2.24 18.41 -37.25
CA VAL A 547 1.07 17.75 -36.66
C VAL A 547 -0.19 18.49 -37.11
N PRO A 548 -1.25 17.81 -37.60
CA PRO A 548 -2.48 18.50 -38.01
C PRO A 548 -3.06 19.35 -36.87
N ALA A 549 -3.12 20.67 -37.06
CA ALA A 549 -3.35 21.66 -36.00
C ALA A 549 -4.65 21.51 -35.18
N ALA A 550 -5.59 20.67 -35.62
CA ALA A 550 -6.79 20.29 -34.88
C ALA A 550 -6.57 19.18 -33.83
N LYS A 551 -5.32 18.79 -33.55
CA LYS A 551 -4.95 17.61 -32.74
C LYS A 551 -3.74 17.83 -31.83
N PHE A 552 -3.68 18.92 -31.08
CA PHE A 552 -2.74 19.03 -29.95
C PHE A 552 -3.48 19.61 -28.75
N SER A 553 -3.65 18.81 -27.69
CA SER A 553 -4.49 19.16 -26.55
C SER A 553 -3.66 19.59 -25.34
N TYR A 554 -2.70 18.78 -24.87
CA TYR A 554 -1.78 19.15 -23.77
C TYR A 554 -0.65 18.12 -23.54
N ALA A 555 0.36 18.52 -22.76
CA ALA A 555 1.42 17.64 -22.24
C ALA A 555 1.45 17.72 -20.69
N LEU A 556 1.23 16.60 -19.98
CA LEU A 556 1.05 16.59 -18.52
C LEU A 556 2.33 16.37 -17.70
N ARG A 557 3.36 15.73 -18.26
CA ARG A 557 4.63 15.44 -17.55
C ARG A 557 5.81 15.42 -18.51
N GLY A 558 6.92 16.06 -18.15
CA GLY A 558 8.22 15.72 -18.73
C GLY A 558 8.73 14.43 -18.08
N THR A 559 8.78 13.34 -18.86
CA THR A 559 8.98 11.98 -18.34
C THR A 559 10.43 11.53 -18.39
N ILE A 560 11.30 12.26 -19.09
CA ILE A 560 12.77 12.11 -19.10
C ILE A 560 13.37 13.52 -19.13
N LEU A 561 14.44 13.73 -18.37
CA LEU A 561 15.41 14.82 -18.56
C LEU A 561 16.80 14.28 -18.20
N LYS A 562 17.75 14.27 -19.14
CA LYS A 562 19.09 13.69 -18.97
C LYS A 562 20.11 14.40 -19.86
N GLU A 563 21.32 14.63 -19.38
CA GLU A 563 22.45 15.03 -20.22
C GLU A 563 23.03 13.79 -20.91
N LEU A 564 23.14 13.82 -22.23
CA LEU A 564 23.76 12.79 -23.05
C LEU A 564 25.14 13.28 -23.50
N HIS A 565 26.18 12.47 -23.24
CA HIS A 565 27.53 12.71 -23.75
C HIS A 565 27.72 11.86 -25.01
N ILE A 566 27.84 12.53 -26.14
CA ILE A 566 28.11 11.91 -27.43
C ILE A 566 29.59 12.11 -27.76
N THR A 567 30.31 11.01 -27.93
CA THR A 567 31.73 10.98 -28.28
C THR A 567 32.00 10.51 -29.71
N LYS A 568 30.96 10.04 -30.43
CA LYS A 568 31.03 9.68 -31.86
C LYS A 568 29.75 10.06 -32.60
N ASP A 569 29.88 10.52 -33.83
CA ASP A 569 28.73 10.82 -34.69
C ASP A 569 28.27 9.62 -35.55
N SER A 570 27.27 9.87 -36.40
CA SER A 570 26.66 8.93 -37.36
C SER A 570 27.66 8.27 -38.31
N THR A 571 28.80 8.93 -38.60
CA THR A 571 29.89 8.40 -39.43
C THR A 571 30.92 7.61 -38.63
N GLY A 572 30.86 7.67 -37.29
CA GLY A 572 31.86 7.15 -36.38
C GLY A 572 33.02 8.11 -36.12
N ALA A 573 32.96 9.36 -36.62
CA ALA A 573 33.97 10.36 -36.33
C ALA A 573 33.91 10.77 -34.86
N ALA A 574 35.08 10.95 -34.24
CA ALA A 574 35.17 11.35 -32.83
C ALA A 574 34.73 12.81 -32.66
N ILE A 575 33.84 13.05 -31.70
CA ILE A 575 33.36 14.38 -31.30
C ILE A 575 33.39 14.48 -29.77
N ASP A 576 33.16 15.68 -29.23
CA ASP A 576 32.81 15.88 -27.83
C ASP A 576 31.58 16.77 -27.79
N LYS A 577 30.41 16.15 -27.56
CA LYS A 577 29.13 16.83 -27.71
C LYS A 577 28.18 16.48 -26.58
N LYS A 578 27.70 17.52 -25.90
CA LYS A 578 26.65 17.41 -24.89
C LYS A 578 25.30 17.78 -25.48
N ILE A 579 24.30 16.99 -25.14
CA ILE A 579 22.90 17.22 -25.50
C ILE A 579 22.08 17.12 -24.23
N LEU A 580 21.34 18.17 -23.87
CA LEU A 580 20.27 18.03 -22.90
C LEU A 580 19.08 17.40 -23.62
N PHE A 581 18.72 16.19 -23.21
CA PHE A 581 17.64 15.41 -23.78
C PHE A 581 16.44 15.44 -22.85
N ALA A 582 15.27 15.76 -23.40
CA ALA A 582 14.01 15.72 -22.69
C ALA A 582 12.94 14.99 -23.52
N ALA A 583 12.03 14.30 -22.85
CA ALA A 583 10.89 13.63 -23.51
C ALA A 583 9.60 13.80 -22.71
N THR A 584 8.47 13.85 -23.42
CA THR A 584 7.13 13.97 -22.84
C THR A 584 6.11 13.14 -23.62
N ILE A 585 5.01 12.80 -22.95
CA ILE A 585 3.79 12.34 -23.61
C ILE A 585 2.97 13.56 -24.00
N VAL A 586 2.50 13.56 -25.24
CA VAL A 586 1.53 14.50 -25.77
C VAL A 586 0.17 13.82 -25.91
N TYR A 587 -0.88 14.49 -25.43
CA TYR A 587 -2.27 14.19 -25.70
C TYR A 587 -2.74 15.04 -26.87
N MET A 588 -3.20 14.41 -27.95
CA MET A 588 -3.46 15.09 -29.22
C MET A 588 -4.92 15.49 -29.38
N ASP A 589 -5.87 14.56 -29.29
CA ASP A 589 -7.30 14.84 -29.52
C ASP A 589 -8.22 14.25 -28.44
N SER A 590 -9.48 14.70 -28.43
CA SER A 590 -10.55 14.20 -27.55
C SER A 590 -10.89 12.71 -27.77
N ALA A 591 -10.43 12.12 -28.88
CA ALA A 591 -10.50 10.68 -29.13
C ALA A 591 -9.37 9.88 -28.42
N GLY A 592 -8.52 10.55 -27.64
CA GLY A 592 -7.48 9.91 -26.83
C GLY A 592 -6.22 9.51 -27.59
N THR A 593 -5.97 10.10 -28.77
CA THR A 593 -4.71 9.87 -29.51
C THR A 593 -3.54 10.39 -28.67
N THR A 594 -2.53 9.55 -28.44
CA THR A 594 -1.31 9.87 -27.68
C THR A 594 -0.08 9.76 -28.55
N GLY A 595 0.95 10.52 -28.21
CA GLY A 595 2.22 10.52 -28.92
C GLY A 595 3.39 10.88 -28.02
N ILE A 596 4.60 10.72 -28.56
CA ILE A 596 5.85 11.00 -27.84
C ILE A 596 6.63 12.07 -28.59
N SER A 597 6.92 13.12 -27.84
CA SER A 597 7.70 14.27 -28.29
C SER A 597 9.02 14.31 -27.55
N ILE A 598 10.10 14.44 -28.30
CA ILE A 598 11.46 14.57 -27.83
C ILE A 598 11.93 15.99 -28.09
N PHE A 599 12.70 16.50 -27.15
CA PHE A 599 13.31 17.82 -27.23
C PHE A 599 14.80 17.69 -26.93
N THR A 600 15.63 18.21 -27.82
CA THR A 600 17.08 18.18 -27.72
C THR A 600 17.63 19.60 -27.71
N LYS A 601 18.55 19.90 -26.79
CA LYS A 601 19.26 21.18 -26.73
C LYS A 601 20.75 20.88 -26.84
N SER A 602 21.37 21.31 -27.94
CA SER A 602 22.80 21.13 -28.18
C SER A 602 23.59 22.30 -27.58
N SER A 603 24.81 22.03 -27.11
CA SER A 603 25.68 23.05 -26.50
C SER A 603 26.06 24.19 -27.46
N SER A 604 25.99 23.96 -28.77
CA SER A 604 26.30 24.97 -29.81
C SER A 604 25.07 25.74 -30.32
N ALA A 605 23.88 25.13 -30.30
CA ALA A 605 22.67 25.78 -30.80
C ALA A 605 21.97 26.64 -29.74
N GLY A 606 22.02 26.24 -28.46
CA GLY A 606 21.40 26.95 -27.33
C GLY A 606 19.86 26.95 -27.31
N ALA A 607 19.21 26.69 -28.45
CA ALA A 607 17.77 26.49 -28.60
C ALA A 607 17.38 25.01 -28.53
N TRP A 608 16.13 24.74 -28.18
CA TRP A 608 15.53 23.42 -28.25
C TRP A 608 15.09 23.08 -29.68
N LYS A 609 15.42 21.87 -30.14
CA LYS A 609 14.85 21.24 -31.33
C LYS A 609 13.80 20.23 -30.87
N ASN A 610 12.75 20.03 -31.67
CA ASN A 610 11.68 19.09 -31.37
C ASN A 610 11.61 17.99 -32.45
N THR A 611 11.41 16.74 -32.02
CA THR A 611 11.19 15.58 -32.91
C THR A 611 10.05 14.74 -32.35
N HIS A 612 9.09 14.36 -33.19
CA HIS A 612 8.06 13.39 -32.87
C HIS A 612 8.46 12.01 -33.41
N ILE A 613 8.53 10.99 -32.55
CA ILE A 613 8.80 9.61 -33.00
C ILE A 613 7.49 8.86 -33.28
N PHE A 614 6.47 9.04 -32.43
CA PHE A 614 5.35 8.13 -32.39
C PHE A 614 4.01 8.84 -32.14
N VAL A 615 2.98 8.44 -32.88
CA VAL A 615 1.59 8.96 -32.83
C VAL A 615 0.64 7.78 -32.99
N SER A 616 -0.31 7.57 -32.07
CA SER A 616 -1.19 6.39 -32.08
C SER A 616 -2.52 6.58 -31.34
N LYS A 617 -3.56 5.91 -31.84
CA LYS A 617 -4.94 5.99 -31.34
C LYS A 617 -5.24 5.11 -30.11
N THR A 618 -4.36 4.18 -29.72
CA THR A 618 -4.61 3.28 -28.57
C THR A 618 -4.07 3.86 -27.26
N GLN A 619 -4.80 3.73 -26.16
CA GLN A 619 -4.59 4.53 -24.93
C GLN A 619 -3.57 3.97 -23.91
N TYR A 620 -2.91 2.83 -24.15
CA TYR A 620 -2.19 2.10 -23.10
C TYR A 620 -0.70 2.44 -22.96
N HIS A 621 -0.28 2.84 -21.76
CA HIS A 621 1.07 2.78 -21.15
C HIS A 621 2.31 3.34 -21.90
N LYS A 622 2.13 4.14 -22.97
CA LYS A 622 3.17 4.75 -23.83
C LYS A 622 4.00 5.88 -23.20
N VAL A 623 4.62 5.60 -22.04
CA VAL A 623 5.44 6.58 -21.30
C VAL A 623 6.92 6.40 -21.67
N PRO A 624 7.63 7.42 -22.18
CA PRO A 624 9.09 7.38 -22.27
C PRO A 624 9.68 7.30 -20.86
N ARG A 625 10.56 6.33 -20.59
CA ARG A 625 11.03 6.06 -19.21
C ARG A 625 12.51 6.23 -18.94
N ASP A 626 13.37 5.91 -19.89
CA ASP A 626 14.81 6.07 -19.76
C ASP A 626 15.45 6.16 -21.15
N VAL A 627 16.65 6.73 -21.21
CA VAL A 627 17.42 6.92 -22.44
C VAL A 627 18.91 6.73 -22.14
N GLU A 628 19.63 5.96 -22.95
CA GLU A 628 21.04 5.64 -22.69
C GLU A 628 21.86 5.75 -23.98
N VAL A 629 23.09 6.26 -23.84
CA VAL A 629 24.10 6.29 -24.91
C VAL A 629 24.97 5.04 -24.78
N PHE A 630 25.16 4.29 -25.85
CA PHE A 630 25.90 3.04 -25.85
C PHE A 630 26.76 2.87 -27.11
N ASP A 631 28.03 2.54 -26.91
CA ASP A 631 28.98 2.17 -27.96
C ASP A 631 28.66 0.77 -28.50
N ASP A 632 27.85 0.69 -29.56
CA ASP A 632 27.27 -0.55 -30.05
C ASP A 632 28.30 -1.43 -30.79
N PRO A 633 28.68 -2.62 -30.26
CA PRO A 633 29.64 -3.50 -30.91
C PRO A 633 29.16 -4.07 -32.25
N ARG A 634 27.84 -4.06 -32.52
CA ARG A 634 27.24 -4.54 -33.78
C ARG A 634 27.49 -3.56 -34.92
N THR A 635 27.15 -2.28 -34.71
CA THR A 635 27.20 -1.23 -35.73
C THR A 635 28.52 -0.47 -35.76
N LYS A 636 29.34 -0.58 -34.71
CA LYS A 636 30.56 0.21 -34.46
C LYS A 636 30.29 1.72 -34.28
N GLN A 637 29.02 2.11 -34.20
CA GLN A 637 28.57 3.47 -33.93
C GLN A 637 28.27 3.62 -32.43
N GLN A 638 28.35 4.85 -31.94
CA GLN A 638 27.70 5.19 -30.68
C GLN A 638 26.22 5.50 -30.97
N ARG A 639 25.32 4.88 -30.19
CA ARG A 639 23.88 4.92 -30.44
C ARG A 639 23.14 5.38 -29.20
N ILE A 640 22.03 6.07 -29.40
CA ILE A 640 21.08 6.45 -28.36
C ILE A 640 19.95 5.41 -28.39
N PHE A 641 19.58 4.87 -27.23
CA PHE A 641 18.46 3.94 -27.05
C PHE A 641 17.43 4.57 -26.11
N LEU A 642 16.16 4.53 -26.48
CA LEU A 642 15.05 5.14 -25.75
C LEU A 642 14.00 4.08 -25.39
N LEU A 643 13.65 3.97 -24.11
CA LEU A 643 12.54 3.13 -23.65
C LEU A 643 11.21 3.85 -23.87
N VAL A 644 10.34 3.26 -24.70
CA VAL A 644 9.04 3.79 -25.12
C VAL A 644 7.91 2.92 -24.56
N GLY A 645 7.67 3.03 -23.25
CA GLY A 645 6.57 2.36 -22.57
C GLY A 645 6.58 0.84 -22.73
N ASP A 646 5.42 0.29 -23.11
CA ASP A 646 5.19 -1.10 -23.52
C ASP A 646 5.43 -1.32 -25.03
N PHE A 647 5.47 -0.28 -25.84
CA PHE A 647 5.75 -0.37 -27.28
C PHE A 647 7.15 -0.94 -27.54
N GLY A 648 8.14 -0.48 -26.78
CA GLY A 648 9.45 -1.12 -26.70
C GLY A 648 10.61 -0.14 -26.71
N ILE A 649 11.56 -0.35 -27.63
CA ILE A 649 12.83 0.39 -27.67
C ILE A 649 13.02 1.02 -29.04
N GLU A 650 13.26 2.32 -29.06
CA GLU A 650 13.68 3.06 -30.24
C GLU A 650 15.18 3.30 -30.18
N SER A 651 15.84 3.41 -31.33
CA SER A 651 17.28 3.75 -31.37
C SER A 651 17.63 4.72 -32.49
N GLY A 652 18.68 5.51 -32.26
CA GLY A 652 19.15 6.54 -33.18
C GLY A 652 20.66 6.79 -33.05
N VAL A 653 21.16 7.66 -33.90
CA VAL A 653 22.56 8.14 -33.89
C VAL A 653 22.57 9.66 -33.94
N PHE A 654 23.57 10.30 -33.31
CA PHE A 654 23.75 11.74 -33.45
C PHE A 654 24.37 12.06 -34.81
N ASP A 655 23.78 13.01 -35.55
CA ASP A 655 24.29 13.45 -36.84
C ASP A 655 24.88 14.86 -36.75
N SER A 656 26.19 14.97 -36.96
CA SER A 656 26.92 16.24 -36.90
C SER A 656 26.44 17.29 -37.91
N GLY A 657 25.89 16.86 -39.06
CA GLY A 657 25.38 17.76 -40.09
C GLY A 657 24.03 18.37 -39.76
N ARG A 658 23.19 17.64 -39.00
CA ARG A 658 21.90 18.13 -38.46
C ARG A 658 22.03 18.76 -37.07
N ASP A 659 23.14 18.48 -36.38
CA ASP A 659 23.38 18.81 -34.98
C ASP A 659 22.24 18.25 -34.07
N ASP A 660 21.76 17.04 -34.37
CA ASP A 660 20.62 16.41 -33.67
C ASP A 660 20.64 14.88 -33.80
N ILE A 661 19.75 14.19 -33.07
CA ILE A 661 19.59 12.74 -33.12
C ILE A 661 18.71 12.34 -34.32
N VAL A 662 19.24 11.49 -35.19
CA VAL A 662 18.50 10.82 -36.26
C VAL A 662 18.07 9.44 -35.76
N TRP A 663 16.76 9.28 -35.56
CA TRP A 663 16.13 8.03 -35.17
C TRP A 663 15.98 7.08 -36.36
N GLU A 664 16.09 5.77 -36.11
CA GLU A 664 15.68 4.77 -37.11
C GLU A 664 14.15 4.77 -37.24
N GLY A 665 13.63 4.73 -38.47
CA GLY A 665 12.19 4.60 -38.73
C GLY A 665 11.61 3.20 -38.43
N SER A 666 12.33 2.36 -37.68
CA SER A 666 11.95 1.00 -37.32
C SER A 666 12.47 0.68 -35.91
N PRO A 667 11.64 0.17 -34.98
CA PRO A 667 12.05 -0.09 -33.60
C PRO A 667 13.32 -0.93 -33.46
N GLU A 668 14.08 -0.69 -32.40
CA GLU A 668 15.18 -1.57 -31.96
C GLU A 668 14.66 -2.87 -31.38
N ALA A 669 13.55 -2.80 -30.64
CA ALA A 669 12.85 -3.96 -30.09
C ALA A 669 11.36 -3.70 -29.98
N SER A 670 10.57 -4.63 -30.52
CA SER A 670 9.16 -4.81 -30.25
C SER A 670 8.92 -6.29 -29.89
N SER A 671 7.86 -6.58 -29.14
CA SER A 671 7.42 -7.95 -28.90
C SER A 671 6.92 -8.62 -30.20
N PRO A 672 6.89 -9.96 -30.31
CA PRO A 672 6.21 -10.66 -31.40
C PRO A 672 4.73 -10.26 -31.59
N SER A 673 4.07 -9.77 -30.53
CA SER A 673 2.70 -9.21 -30.57
C SER A 673 2.65 -7.69 -30.81
N GLY A 674 3.80 -7.03 -31.01
CA GLY A 674 3.95 -5.58 -31.14
C GLY A 674 4.30 -4.85 -29.83
N HIS A 675 3.93 -5.39 -28.65
CA HIS A 675 4.14 -4.73 -27.35
C HIS A 675 4.62 -5.69 -26.25
N PHE A 676 5.53 -5.24 -25.38
CA PHE A 676 5.93 -5.94 -24.17
C PHE A 676 4.75 -6.10 -23.20
N SER A 677 4.68 -7.21 -22.46
CA SER A 677 3.58 -7.51 -21.53
C SER A 677 3.45 -6.52 -20.38
N THR A 678 4.52 -5.81 -20.05
CA THR A 678 4.55 -4.66 -19.13
C THR A 678 5.55 -3.64 -19.65
N ARG A 679 5.31 -2.35 -19.37
CA ARG A 679 6.20 -1.28 -19.81
C ARG A 679 7.62 -1.40 -19.22
N ALA A 680 8.62 -1.04 -20.01
CA ALA A 680 9.99 -0.95 -19.54
C ALA A 680 10.17 0.24 -18.56
N LEU A 681 11.06 0.11 -17.58
CA LEU A 681 11.18 1.05 -16.44
C LEU A 681 12.58 1.60 -16.16
N GLY A 682 13.64 1.01 -16.72
CA GLY A 682 15.01 1.49 -16.56
C GLY A 682 15.95 0.84 -17.57
N LEU A 683 16.97 1.59 -17.99
CA LEU A 683 17.95 1.23 -19.01
C LEU A 683 19.34 1.62 -18.51
N THR A 684 20.30 0.70 -18.53
CA THR A 684 21.66 0.99 -18.05
C THR A 684 22.70 0.15 -18.76
N THR A 685 23.91 0.69 -18.90
CA THR A 685 25.08 -0.09 -19.31
C THR A 685 25.80 -0.65 -18.09
N VAL A 686 25.97 -1.98 -18.01
CA VAL A 686 26.81 -2.63 -16.98
C VAL A 686 27.99 -3.34 -17.64
N GLN A 687 29.21 -2.94 -17.27
CA GLN A 687 30.47 -3.38 -17.88
C GLN A 687 30.54 -3.07 -19.39
N LYS A 688 30.02 -3.96 -20.24
CA LYS A 688 29.93 -3.80 -21.72
C LYS A 688 28.55 -4.17 -22.26
N ASP A 689 27.61 -4.51 -21.39
CA ASP A 689 26.28 -4.99 -21.74
C ASP A 689 25.24 -3.88 -21.51
N LEU A 690 24.50 -3.54 -22.56
CA LEU A 690 23.30 -2.71 -22.44
C LEU A 690 22.13 -3.58 -22.00
N ILE A 691 21.47 -3.20 -20.91
CA ILE A 691 20.35 -3.94 -20.34
C ILE A 691 19.17 -3.02 -20.01
N PHE A 692 17.95 -3.56 -20.07
CA PHE A 692 16.75 -2.88 -19.57
C PHE A 692 15.91 -3.80 -18.69
N SER A 693 15.00 -3.20 -17.92
CA SER A 693 14.00 -3.94 -17.15
C SER A 693 12.56 -3.68 -17.62
N ALA A 694 11.76 -4.74 -17.69
CA ALA A 694 10.32 -4.70 -17.94
C ALA A 694 9.63 -5.76 -17.08
N GLY A 695 8.65 -5.36 -16.24
CA GLY A 695 8.00 -6.28 -15.32
C GLY A 695 8.99 -6.91 -14.32
N SER A 696 8.98 -8.24 -14.22
CA SER A 696 9.95 -9.06 -13.47
C SER A 696 11.24 -9.35 -14.24
N GLN A 697 11.38 -8.87 -15.48
CA GLN A 697 12.40 -9.33 -16.41
C GLN A 697 13.50 -8.30 -16.62
N ILE A 698 14.72 -8.78 -16.72
CA ILE A 698 15.91 -8.05 -17.16
C ILE A 698 16.32 -8.63 -18.51
N TRP A 699 16.46 -7.76 -19.50
CA TRP A 699 16.78 -8.10 -20.88
C TRP A 699 18.14 -7.51 -21.25
N GLN A 700 18.93 -8.26 -22.03
CA GLN A 700 20.28 -7.88 -22.48
C GLN A 700 20.30 -7.75 -24.00
N ARG A 701 20.97 -6.72 -24.52
CA ARG A 701 21.12 -6.55 -25.97
C ARG A 701 22.18 -7.50 -26.52
N LYS A 702 21.87 -8.20 -27.62
CA LYS A 702 22.86 -9.02 -28.32
C LYS A 702 23.89 -8.13 -29.03
N THR A 703 25.15 -8.55 -29.01
CA THR A 703 26.25 -7.85 -29.69
C THR A 703 26.40 -8.24 -31.17
N SER A 704 25.77 -9.33 -31.60
CA SER A 704 25.85 -9.89 -32.96
C SER A 704 24.63 -9.59 -33.84
N ALA A 705 23.51 -9.15 -33.29
CA ALA A 705 22.24 -8.96 -34.00
C ALA A 705 21.42 -7.78 -33.42
N LYS A 706 20.52 -7.19 -34.22
CA LYS A 706 19.52 -6.21 -33.76
C LYS A 706 18.42 -6.96 -32.98
N ALA A 707 18.76 -7.43 -31.79
CA ALA A 707 17.93 -8.31 -30.97
C ALA A 707 18.30 -8.22 -29.48
N TRP A 708 17.35 -8.62 -28.64
CA TRP A 708 17.51 -8.69 -27.18
C TRP A 708 17.21 -10.13 -26.71
N GLU A 709 17.76 -10.51 -25.57
CA GLU A 709 17.51 -11.80 -24.93
C GLU A 709 17.15 -11.62 -23.45
N LEU A 710 16.29 -12.48 -22.94
CA LEU A 710 15.93 -12.51 -21.53
C LEU A 710 17.17 -12.93 -20.73
N ALA A 711 17.74 -11.98 -19.99
CA ALA A 711 18.95 -12.20 -19.22
C ALA A 711 18.65 -12.85 -17.87
N LEU A 712 17.54 -12.48 -17.23
CA LEU A 712 17.01 -13.02 -15.98
C LEU A 712 15.52 -12.65 -15.83
N ASP A 713 14.70 -13.56 -15.32
CA ASP A 713 13.39 -13.23 -14.73
C ASP A 713 13.51 -13.37 -13.20
N VAL A 714 13.28 -12.28 -12.47
CA VAL A 714 13.53 -12.20 -11.02
C VAL A 714 12.41 -12.79 -10.17
N LYS A 715 11.26 -13.09 -10.80
CA LYS A 715 10.14 -13.85 -10.24
C LYS A 715 9.22 -14.33 -11.39
N PRO A 716 9.53 -15.47 -12.04
CA PRO A 716 8.72 -16.03 -13.11
C PRO A 716 7.25 -16.17 -12.71
N GLY A 717 6.33 -15.86 -13.63
CA GLY A 717 4.88 -15.91 -13.39
C GLY A 717 4.32 -14.80 -12.49
N ALA A 718 5.14 -13.85 -12.01
CA ALA A 718 4.63 -12.74 -11.21
C ALA A 718 3.69 -11.82 -12.02
N LYS A 719 2.42 -11.70 -11.58
CA LYS A 719 1.54 -10.62 -12.02
C LYS A 719 2.14 -9.28 -11.55
N VAL A 720 2.57 -8.43 -12.50
CA VAL A 720 3.12 -7.10 -12.20
C VAL A 720 2.12 -6.02 -12.59
N ASN A 721 1.83 -5.10 -11.68
CA ASN A 721 0.97 -3.95 -11.98
C ASN A 721 1.70 -2.97 -12.93
N ALA A 722 1.22 -2.78 -14.16
CA ALA A 722 1.90 -1.94 -15.15
C ALA A 722 1.92 -0.42 -14.84
N ALA A 723 1.19 0.05 -13.83
CA ALA A 723 1.15 1.46 -13.41
C ALA A 723 2.13 1.77 -12.27
N VAL A 724 2.31 0.88 -11.29
CA VAL A 724 3.20 1.09 -10.13
C VAL A 724 4.28 0.03 -9.94
N GLY A 725 4.16 -1.16 -10.54
CA GLY A 725 5.04 -2.29 -10.27
C GLY A 725 6.15 -2.55 -11.29
N GLY A 726 7.08 -3.43 -10.92
CA GLY A 726 8.21 -3.92 -11.72
C GLY A 726 9.56 -3.77 -11.02
N ILE A 727 10.62 -3.99 -11.80
CA ILE A 727 12.00 -3.64 -11.45
C ILE A 727 12.22 -2.14 -11.71
N ARG A 728 12.64 -1.40 -10.68
CA ARG A 728 12.76 0.07 -10.64
C ARG A 728 14.15 0.53 -10.22
N GLY A 729 14.55 1.72 -10.65
CA GLY A 729 15.85 2.31 -10.31
C GLY A 729 17.04 1.43 -10.73
N LEU A 730 16.95 0.78 -11.91
CA LEU A 730 17.96 -0.17 -12.38
C LEU A 730 19.30 0.52 -12.61
N THR A 731 20.29 0.23 -11.77
CA THR A 731 21.54 1.01 -11.70
C THR A 731 22.76 0.11 -11.74
N ALA A 732 23.67 0.36 -12.69
CA ALA A 732 25.02 -0.20 -12.68
C ALA A 732 25.88 0.40 -11.56
N ARG A 733 26.55 -0.45 -10.79
CA ARG A 733 27.40 -0.10 -9.65
C ARG A 733 28.88 -0.10 -10.04
N HIS A 734 29.69 0.62 -9.28
CA HIS A 734 31.15 0.68 -9.45
C HIS A 734 31.84 -0.68 -9.29
N ASP A 735 31.23 -1.62 -8.55
CA ASP A 735 31.70 -3.02 -8.39
C ASP A 735 31.30 -3.94 -9.58
N GLY A 736 30.81 -3.37 -10.69
CA GLY A 736 30.40 -4.11 -11.88
C GLY A 736 29.12 -4.93 -11.71
N SER A 737 28.37 -4.71 -10.63
CA SER A 737 27.08 -5.35 -10.35
C SER A 737 25.92 -4.37 -10.57
N LEU A 738 24.68 -4.84 -10.34
CA LEU A 738 23.47 -4.03 -10.44
C LEU A 738 22.81 -3.86 -9.07
N ALA A 739 22.18 -2.71 -8.83
CA ALA A 739 21.17 -2.51 -7.80
C ALA A 739 19.84 -2.09 -8.44
N TYR A 740 18.73 -2.54 -7.85
CA TYR A 740 17.39 -2.15 -8.24
C TYR A 740 16.41 -2.38 -7.08
N ILE A 741 15.20 -1.85 -7.22
CA ILE A 741 14.08 -2.10 -6.32
C ILE A 741 13.06 -2.99 -7.04
N TRP A 742 12.67 -4.08 -6.39
CA TRP A 742 11.63 -4.99 -6.86
C TRP A 742 10.31 -4.70 -6.13
N ALA A 743 9.29 -4.27 -6.88
CA ALA A 743 7.97 -3.95 -6.34
C ALA A 743 6.89 -4.51 -7.28
N PRO A 744 6.39 -5.75 -7.09
CA PRO A 744 5.50 -6.38 -8.08
C PRO A 744 4.08 -5.78 -8.16
N ASN A 745 3.45 -5.50 -7.02
CA ASN A 745 2.00 -5.33 -6.92
C ASN A 745 1.56 -3.99 -6.28
N THR A 746 0.24 -3.81 -6.15
CA THR A 746 -0.44 -2.59 -5.68
C THR A 746 -0.25 -2.28 -4.20
N TRP A 747 0.22 -3.23 -3.39
CA TRP A 747 0.51 -3.07 -1.95
C TRP A 747 2.01 -2.90 -1.64
N ALA A 748 2.82 -2.55 -2.64
CA ALA A 748 4.28 -2.62 -2.64
C ALA A 748 4.96 -2.38 -1.29
N SER A 749 5.78 -3.32 -0.84
CA SER A 749 6.68 -3.22 0.32
C SER A 749 8.13 -3.38 -0.15
N GLY A 750 8.50 -2.64 -1.20
CA GLY A 750 9.50 -3.06 -2.20
C GLY A 750 10.85 -3.56 -1.64
N GLU A 751 11.42 -4.57 -2.29
CA GLU A 751 12.72 -5.16 -1.91
C GLU A 751 13.86 -4.45 -2.63
N ILE A 752 14.94 -4.11 -1.92
CA ILE A 752 16.18 -3.66 -2.54
C ILE A 752 17.02 -4.90 -2.86
N ARG A 753 17.37 -5.09 -4.14
CA ARG A 753 18.09 -6.26 -4.62
C ARG A 753 19.42 -5.87 -5.29
N LYS A 754 20.45 -6.68 -5.03
CA LYS A 754 21.70 -6.71 -5.81
C LYS A 754 21.65 -7.86 -6.80
N LEU A 755 22.24 -7.66 -7.97
CA LEU A 755 22.46 -8.71 -8.96
C LEU A 755 23.92 -8.67 -9.45
N THR A 756 24.68 -9.75 -9.27
CA THR A 756 26.04 -9.83 -9.84
C THR A 756 25.97 -9.93 -11.36
N TRP A 757 26.97 -9.39 -12.06
CA TRP A 757 27.05 -9.44 -13.51
C TRP A 757 28.47 -9.86 -13.96
N PRO A 758 28.62 -10.75 -14.96
CA PRO A 758 27.59 -11.53 -15.65
C PRO A 758 27.08 -12.74 -14.84
N GLY A 759 27.56 -12.95 -13.61
CA GLY A 759 27.25 -14.14 -12.79
C GLY A 759 25.79 -14.29 -12.35
N LYS A 760 24.94 -13.27 -12.57
CA LYS A 760 23.48 -13.26 -12.37
C LYS A 760 22.99 -13.79 -11.01
N LYS A 761 23.83 -13.75 -9.97
CA LYS A 761 23.44 -14.09 -8.60
C LYS A 761 22.69 -12.90 -8.00
N MET A 762 21.39 -13.08 -7.84
CA MET A 762 20.52 -12.15 -7.16
C MET A 762 20.66 -12.30 -5.64
N THR A 763 20.51 -11.21 -4.89
CA THR A 763 20.32 -11.26 -3.44
C THR A 763 19.47 -10.06 -2.99
N VAL A 764 18.58 -10.30 -2.04
CA VAL A 764 17.84 -9.25 -1.32
C VAL A 764 18.78 -8.64 -0.29
N GLU A 765 19.03 -7.33 -0.38
CA GLU A 765 19.86 -6.60 0.60
C GLU A 765 19.00 -5.98 1.71
N ASP A 766 17.79 -5.47 1.43
CA ASP A 766 16.86 -4.91 2.42
C ASP A 766 15.41 -4.77 1.87
N SER A 767 14.47 -4.26 2.68
CA SER A 767 13.10 -3.89 2.26
C SER A 767 12.79 -2.42 2.59
N LEU A 768 12.14 -1.71 1.66
CA LEU A 768 11.71 -0.31 1.85
C LEU A 768 10.80 -0.15 3.06
N ARG A 769 9.93 -1.14 3.31
CA ARG A 769 9.03 -1.16 4.46
C ARG A 769 9.79 -1.28 5.78
N GLY A 770 10.76 -2.20 5.86
CA GLY A 770 11.62 -2.36 7.04
C GLY A 770 12.45 -1.11 7.31
N LEU A 771 13.04 -0.53 6.25
CA LEU A 771 13.81 0.71 6.32
C LEU A 771 12.98 1.91 6.79
N TYR A 772 11.76 2.09 6.27
CA TYR A 772 10.85 3.13 6.76
C TYR A 772 10.45 2.87 8.22
N ASN A 773 10.03 1.65 8.57
CA ASN A 773 9.59 1.33 9.93
C ASN A 773 10.71 1.50 10.97
N GLY A 774 11.95 1.13 10.62
CA GLY A 774 13.12 1.39 11.46
C GLY A 774 13.43 2.88 11.66
N HIS A 775 13.03 3.72 10.69
CA HIS A 775 13.09 5.18 10.81
C HIS A 775 11.93 5.73 11.65
N ALA A 776 10.69 5.33 11.37
CA ALA A 776 9.52 5.69 12.17
C ALA A 776 9.67 5.29 13.65
N GLY A 777 10.30 4.15 13.95
CA GLY A 777 10.61 3.75 15.33
C GLY A 777 11.51 4.72 16.12
N ARG A 778 12.18 5.66 15.47
CA ARG A 778 13.00 6.71 16.09
C ARG A 778 12.27 8.06 16.24
N HIS A 779 11.09 8.22 15.63
CA HIS A 779 10.39 9.49 15.50
C HIS A 779 8.90 9.33 15.84
N ARG A 780 8.41 10.06 16.84
CA ARG A 780 7.02 9.96 17.28
C ARG A 780 6.05 10.40 16.17
N GLY A 781 4.90 9.73 16.08
CA GLY A 781 3.81 10.12 15.19
C GLY A 781 3.92 9.68 13.74
N LEU A 782 4.98 8.96 13.34
CA LEU A 782 5.19 8.59 11.92
C LEU A 782 4.42 7.33 11.47
N GLY A 783 3.77 6.62 12.41
CA GLY A 783 3.01 5.41 12.12
C GLY A 783 3.85 4.24 11.57
N ARG A 784 3.18 3.23 11.02
CA ARG A 784 3.80 2.11 10.30
C ARG A 784 3.60 2.24 8.80
N ALA A 785 4.58 1.82 8.01
CA ALA A 785 4.41 1.65 6.57
C ALA A 785 3.39 0.55 6.26
N GLU A 786 2.32 0.94 5.56
CA GLU A 786 1.35 0.06 4.91
C GLU A 786 1.79 -0.24 3.48
N TYR A 787 2.28 0.79 2.78
CA TYR A 787 2.83 0.76 1.42
C TYR A 787 4.17 1.51 1.40
N SER A 788 5.13 1.05 0.62
CA SER A 788 6.40 1.74 0.36
C SER A 788 6.92 1.44 -1.04
N LEU A 789 7.00 2.50 -1.85
CA LEU A 789 7.58 2.51 -3.19
C LEU A 789 8.91 3.27 -3.19
N GLY A 790 9.82 2.89 -4.08
CA GLY A 790 11.10 3.56 -4.27
C GLY A 790 11.66 3.28 -5.65
N GLY A 791 12.84 3.83 -5.92
CA GLY A 791 13.43 3.76 -7.27
C GLY A 791 12.71 4.66 -8.26
N TYR A 792 12.29 5.84 -7.79
CA TYR A 792 11.89 6.95 -8.66
C TYR A 792 13.09 7.46 -9.48
N ASN A 793 14.24 7.59 -8.81
CA ASN A 793 15.54 7.74 -9.43
C ASN A 793 16.30 6.41 -9.46
N ASN A 794 17.25 6.30 -10.39
CA ASN A 794 18.36 5.35 -10.28
C ASN A 794 19.18 5.68 -9.03
N PHE A 795 19.76 4.66 -8.38
CA PHE A 795 20.57 4.79 -7.17
C PHE A 795 21.70 5.78 -7.42
N TYR A 796 21.58 7.00 -6.89
CA TYR A 796 22.43 8.12 -7.27
C TYR A 796 23.75 8.08 -6.47
N PRO A 797 24.91 7.88 -7.12
CA PRO A 797 26.19 7.78 -6.43
C PRO A 797 26.69 9.16 -6.02
N VAL A 798 27.08 9.30 -4.75
CA VAL A 798 27.84 10.44 -4.24
C VAL A 798 29.02 9.95 -3.43
N GLN A 799 30.09 10.74 -3.32
CA GLN A 799 31.17 10.44 -2.39
C GLN A 799 30.80 10.95 -1.00
N ASP A 800 30.90 10.09 0.01
CA ASP A 800 30.66 10.45 1.40
C ASP A 800 31.79 11.40 1.86
N PRO A 801 31.49 12.64 2.29
CA PRO A 801 32.50 13.63 2.68
C PRO A 801 33.18 13.29 4.01
N TRP A 802 32.76 12.24 4.72
CA TRP A 802 33.36 11.80 5.98
C TRP A 802 34.46 10.74 5.79
N ASP A 803 34.32 9.84 4.82
CA ASP A 803 35.28 8.73 4.60
C ASP A 803 35.69 8.49 3.13
N GLY A 804 35.17 9.29 2.19
CA GLY A 804 35.50 9.23 0.77
C GLY A 804 34.93 8.01 0.03
N ARG A 805 34.02 7.24 0.63
CA ARG A 805 33.40 6.09 -0.02
C ARG A 805 32.19 6.49 -0.87
N THR A 806 31.96 5.75 -1.94
CA THR A 806 30.75 5.92 -2.77
C THR A 806 29.53 5.37 -2.04
N VAL A 807 28.59 6.26 -1.72
CA VAL A 807 27.28 5.93 -1.15
C VAL A 807 26.19 6.20 -2.19
N TYR A 808 25.10 5.46 -2.12
CA TYR A 808 24.02 5.51 -3.12
C TYR A 808 22.72 6.03 -2.52
N LEU A 809 22.11 7.02 -3.15
CA LEU A 809 20.89 7.69 -2.69
C LEU A 809 19.68 7.33 -3.55
N PHE A 810 18.54 7.03 -2.93
CA PHE A 810 17.31 6.69 -3.65
C PHE A 810 16.07 7.18 -2.91
N GLY A 811 15.12 7.72 -3.66
CA GLY A 811 13.86 8.21 -3.11
C GLY A 811 12.92 7.10 -2.62
N ILE A 812 12.16 7.41 -1.56
CA ILE A 812 11.13 6.56 -0.97
C ILE A 812 9.82 7.37 -0.87
N GLN A 813 8.70 6.68 -1.12
CA GLN A 813 7.36 7.16 -0.80
C GLN A 813 6.67 6.09 0.05
N THR A 814 6.00 6.50 1.12
CA THR A 814 5.36 5.59 2.07
C THR A 814 3.92 6.02 2.33
N ARG A 815 2.96 5.09 2.27
CA ARG A 815 1.63 5.25 2.87
C ARG A 815 1.67 4.72 4.29
N THR A 816 1.20 5.50 5.24
CA THR A 816 1.36 5.25 6.67
C THR A 816 0.02 4.99 7.34
N GLU A 817 0.01 4.02 8.24
CA GLU A 817 -1.11 3.66 9.10
C GLU A 817 -0.75 4.00 10.55
N GLY A 818 -1.67 4.61 11.30
CA GLY A 818 -1.41 5.06 12.68
C GLY A 818 -0.38 6.18 12.80
N ALA A 819 -0.20 6.99 11.75
CA ALA A 819 0.55 8.24 11.81
C ALA A 819 -0.38 9.39 12.27
N ASP A 820 0.17 10.38 12.97
CA ASP A 820 -0.59 11.54 13.43
C ASP A 820 -1.14 12.33 12.22
N GLU A 821 -2.33 12.92 12.34
CA GLU A 821 -3.07 13.50 11.21
C GLU A 821 -2.24 14.50 10.38
N GLY A 822 -1.50 15.39 11.07
CA GLY A 822 -0.63 16.38 10.43
C GLY A 822 0.58 15.81 9.69
N LYS A 823 1.02 14.57 10.00
CA LYS A 823 2.17 13.92 9.34
C LYS A 823 1.84 13.38 7.94
N THR A 824 0.57 13.30 7.57
CA THR A 824 0.14 12.67 6.31
C THR A 824 -0.59 13.62 5.35
N TRP A 825 -0.45 13.35 4.07
CA TRP A 825 -1.24 13.97 3.00
C TRP A 825 -1.87 12.83 2.20
N ASN A 826 -3.20 12.72 2.21
CA ASN A 826 -3.92 11.59 1.61
C ASN A 826 -3.35 10.22 2.04
N ARG A 827 -3.05 10.06 3.34
CA ARG A 827 -2.37 8.90 3.99
C ARG A 827 -0.89 8.68 3.62
N TYR A 828 -0.31 9.46 2.72
CA TYR A 828 1.12 9.39 2.40
C TYR A 828 1.95 10.27 3.32
N TYR A 829 3.13 9.79 3.72
CA TYR A 829 4.01 10.53 4.63
C TYR A 829 4.58 11.79 3.97
N ARG A 830 4.43 12.94 4.65
CA ARG A 830 4.80 14.24 4.11
C ARG A 830 6.30 14.50 3.99
N GLY A 831 7.14 13.82 4.76
CA GLY A 831 8.58 14.12 4.91
C GLY A 831 9.50 13.80 3.72
N ALA A 832 8.97 13.27 2.61
CA ALA A 832 9.76 12.84 1.44
C ALA A 832 11.02 12.03 1.81
N PRO A 833 10.84 10.84 2.44
CA PRO A 833 11.96 10.04 2.90
C PRO A 833 12.85 9.57 1.74
N TYR A 834 14.13 9.38 2.01
CA TYR A 834 15.08 8.80 1.07
C TYR A 834 16.03 7.83 1.77
N GLY A 835 16.42 6.79 1.04
CA GLY A 835 17.39 5.81 1.48
C GLY A 835 18.82 6.23 1.12
N ILE A 836 19.73 5.94 2.05
CA ILE A 836 21.18 6.09 1.92
C ILE A 836 21.77 4.69 2.06
N ARG A 837 22.38 4.17 1.00
CA ARG A 837 23.02 2.86 0.96
C ARG A 837 24.54 3.02 0.96
N LYS A 838 25.21 2.65 2.05
CA LYS A 838 26.67 2.73 2.18
C LYS A 838 27.39 1.45 1.77
N GLY A 839 26.76 0.30 1.97
CA GLY A 839 27.42 -1.00 1.85
C GLY A 839 26.44 -2.12 1.60
N TRP A 840 26.88 -3.35 1.83
CA TRP A 840 25.98 -4.52 1.92
C TRP A 840 25.31 -4.50 3.29
N ASN A 841 23.97 -4.52 3.32
CA ASN A 841 23.16 -4.44 4.55
C ASN A 841 23.50 -3.21 5.43
N ASP A 842 24.02 -2.13 4.84
CA ASP A 842 24.31 -0.86 5.50
C ASP A 842 23.47 0.23 4.83
N TYR A 843 22.30 0.45 5.42
CA TYR A 843 21.24 1.31 4.95
C TYR A 843 20.76 2.25 6.06
N ARG A 844 20.41 3.46 5.67
CA ARG A 844 19.73 4.45 6.51
C ARG A 844 18.60 5.10 5.74
N VAL A 845 17.56 5.54 6.44
CA VAL A 845 16.55 6.46 5.90
C VAL A 845 16.66 7.79 6.61
N ASP A 846 16.59 8.87 5.83
CA ASP A 846 16.55 10.26 6.26
C ASP A 846 15.45 11.01 5.49
N GLU A 847 15.22 12.27 5.83
CA GLU A 847 14.13 13.09 5.28
C GLU A 847 14.63 14.40 4.65
N VAL A 848 13.94 14.84 3.59
CA VAL A 848 14.24 16.13 2.96
C VAL A 848 13.83 17.26 3.90
N ALA A 849 14.76 18.18 4.14
CA ALA A 849 14.63 19.20 5.19
C ALA A 849 14.47 18.62 6.62
N GLY A 850 14.92 17.38 6.85
CA GLY A 850 14.86 16.71 8.15
C GLY A 850 13.45 16.26 8.55
N VAL A 851 13.31 15.69 9.75
CA VAL A 851 12.09 15.05 10.26
C VAL A 851 10.87 15.97 10.17
N TYR A 852 9.81 15.54 9.47
CA TYR A 852 8.66 16.36 9.10
C TYR A 852 7.96 17.03 10.30
N THR A 853 7.68 18.32 10.11
CA THR A 853 6.99 19.22 11.03
C THR A 853 5.84 19.91 10.28
N GLU A 854 4.73 20.17 10.97
CA GLU A 854 3.44 20.53 10.34
C GLU A 854 3.40 21.94 9.73
N ASP A 855 4.35 22.80 10.13
CA ASP A 855 4.65 24.10 9.55
C ASP A 855 5.20 24.02 8.11
N ARG A 856 5.70 22.86 7.69
CA ARG A 856 6.27 22.67 6.35
C ARG A 856 5.23 22.14 5.35
N PRO A 857 5.27 22.59 4.08
CA PRO A 857 4.39 22.06 3.05
C PRO A 857 4.61 20.54 2.86
N PRO A 858 3.58 19.79 2.43
CA PRO A 858 3.71 18.37 2.14
C PRO A 858 4.71 18.16 1.00
N LEU A 859 5.81 17.43 1.25
CA LEU A 859 6.82 17.16 0.22
C LEU A 859 6.48 15.89 -0.56
N LEU A 860 6.39 14.73 0.11
CA LEU A 860 6.13 13.40 -0.48
C LEU A 860 7.14 12.98 -1.56
N ALA A 861 7.51 11.69 -1.57
CA ALA A 861 8.26 11.05 -2.66
C ALA A 861 9.42 11.90 -3.23
N ALA A 862 10.61 11.82 -2.63
CA ALA A 862 11.81 12.32 -3.33
C ALA A 862 11.91 11.55 -4.66
N ARG A 863 11.81 12.24 -5.81
CA ARG A 863 11.79 11.58 -7.14
C ARG A 863 13.15 11.58 -7.80
N THR A 864 13.94 12.60 -7.55
CA THR A 864 15.20 12.85 -8.27
C THR A 864 16.19 13.58 -7.37
N MET A 865 17.48 13.33 -7.62
CA MET A 865 18.61 13.77 -6.81
C MET A 865 19.79 14.04 -7.72
N LEU A 866 20.52 15.15 -7.48
CA LEU A 866 21.67 15.53 -8.27
C LEU A 866 22.60 16.48 -7.49
N LEU A 867 23.91 16.34 -7.65
CA LEU A 867 24.87 17.32 -7.13
C LEU A 867 24.82 18.64 -7.91
N SER A 868 25.14 19.74 -7.23
CA SER A 868 25.19 21.08 -7.84
C SER A 868 26.23 21.16 -8.96
N PRO A 869 25.90 21.74 -10.13
CA PRO A 869 26.89 22.07 -11.17
C PRO A 869 27.70 23.33 -10.85
N PHE A 870 27.29 24.11 -9.83
CA PHE A 870 27.85 25.43 -9.59
C PHE A 870 29.16 25.36 -8.78
N PRO A 871 30.27 25.99 -9.23
CA PRO A 871 31.55 25.92 -8.53
C PRO A 871 31.54 26.44 -7.08
N SER A 872 30.61 27.34 -6.72
CA SER A 872 30.42 27.85 -5.36
C SER A 872 29.61 26.93 -4.45
N GLU A 873 29.08 25.82 -4.98
CA GLU A 873 28.25 24.83 -4.28
C GLU A 873 28.84 23.41 -4.36
N GLU A 874 30.18 23.30 -4.36
CA GLU A 874 30.85 22.00 -4.34
C GLU A 874 30.36 21.14 -3.16
N GLY A 875 29.89 19.93 -3.48
CA GLY A 875 29.32 19.01 -2.49
C GLY A 875 27.94 19.39 -1.96
N VAL A 876 27.16 20.23 -2.66
CA VAL A 876 25.73 20.44 -2.39
C VAL A 876 24.89 19.48 -3.22
N LEU A 877 23.94 18.80 -2.56
CA LEU A 877 22.95 17.91 -3.16
C LEU A 877 21.62 18.66 -3.33
N TYR A 878 21.06 18.64 -4.54
CA TYR A 878 19.68 19.01 -4.84
C TYR A 878 18.80 17.76 -4.84
N VAL A 879 17.61 17.88 -4.25
CA VAL A 879 16.58 16.83 -4.18
C VAL A 879 15.25 17.45 -4.57
N ALA A 880 14.47 16.76 -5.40
CA ALA A 880 13.18 17.25 -5.89
C ALA A 880 12.15 16.12 -6.01
N GLY A 881 10.86 16.44 -6.02
CA GLY A 881 9.83 15.42 -6.08
C GLY A 881 8.39 15.90 -6.01
N PHE A 882 7.62 15.25 -5.13
CA PHE A 882 6.15 15.17 -5.04
C PHE A 882 5.53 14.09 -5.95
N ASP A 883 4.57 13.32 -5.41
CA ASP A 883 3.75 12.39 -6.19
C ASP A 883 2.30 12.52 -5.74
N ALA A 884 1.44 12.94 -6.67
CA ALA A 884 0.04 13.24 -6.38
C ALA A 884 -0.80 12.02 -6.00
N ASN A 885 -0.39 10.80 -6.36
CA ASN A 885 -1.17 9.57 -6.13
C ASN A 885 -2.66 9.69 -6.54
N PHE A 886 -2.94 10.36 -7.66
CA PHE A 886 -4.31 10.65 -8.16
C PHE A 886 -5.17 11.59 -7.29
N ASN A 887 -4.56 12.33 -6.36
CA ASN A 887 -5.23 13.40 -5.61
C ASN A 887 -4.89 14.78 -6.21
N ALA A 888 -5.75 15.78 -6.00
CA ALA A 888 -5.52 17.15 -6.48
C ALA A 888 -4.24 17.76 -5.86
N ALA A 889 -3.33 18.23 -6.70
CA ALA A 889 -1.95 18.55 -6.34
C ALA A 889 -1.48 19.86 -7.03
N THR A 890 -2.19 20.96 -6.80
CA THR A 890 -1.89 22.25 -7.44
C THR A 890 -0.67 22.90 -6.82
N ASN A 891 0.31 23.31 -7.63
CA ASN A 891 1.55 23.97 -7.18
C ASN A 891 2.35 23.19 -6.12
N THR A 892 2.30 21.86 -6.14
CA THR A 892 2.99 21.02 -5.16
C THR A 892 4.42 20.63 -5.55
N ALA A 893 4.89 20.99 -6.75
CA ALA A 893 6.27 20.74 -7.16
C ALA A 893 7.29 21.53 -6.29
N TRP A 894 8.36 20.86 -5.87
CA TRP A 894 9.40 21.43 -4.99
C TRP A 894 10.81 20.98 -5.36
N ILE A 895 11.78 21.81 -5.00
CA ILE A 895 13.22 21.48 -5.01
C ILE A 895 13.84 21.99 -3.71
N TYR A 896 14.59 21.15 -3.01
CA TYR A 896 15.42 21.49 -1.85
C TYR A 896 16.89 21.20 -2.13
N LYS A 897 17.77 21.88 -1.41
CA LYS A 897 19.22 21.64 -1.46
C LYS A 897 19.85 21.61 -0.07
N ALA A 898 20.93 20.84 0.11
CA ALA A 898 21.75 20.80 1.32
C ALA A 898 23.17 20.35 1.00
N GLY A 899 24.14 20.72 1.84
CA GLY A 899 25.49 20.17 1.78
C GLY A 899 25.50 18.67 2.06
N LEU A 900 26.40 17.91 1.41
CA LEU A 900 26.46 16.45 1.53
C LEU A 900 26.67 15.99 2.98
N LYS A 901 27.43 16.71 3.81
CA LYS A 901 27.56 16.34 5.24
C LYS A 901 26.24 16.46 5.98
N VAL A 902 25.38 17.40 5.56
CA VAL A 902 24.01 17.59 6.09
C VAL A 902 23.07 16.50 5.59
N ALA A 903 23.03 16.24 4.28
CA ALA A 903 22.20 15.20 3.69
C ALA A 903 22.61 13.76 4.11
N LEU A 904 23.87 13.56 4.49
CA LEU A 904 24.36 12.24 4.94
C LEU A 904 24.45 12.12 6.48
N ARG A 905 24.14 13.18 7.23
CA ARG A 905 24.34 13.36 8.69
C ARG A 905 24.37 12.07 9.52
N ALA A 906 25.45 11.89 10.27
CA ALA A 906 25.38 11.11 11.51
C ALA A 906 24.61 11.93 12.56
N ILE A 907 23.77 11.28 13.35
CA ILE A 907 23.13 11.92 14.50
C ILE A 907 24.17 12.06 15.62
N ASP A 908 24.34 13.29 16.09
CA ASP A 908 24.99 13.77 17.32
C ASP A 908 26.14 12.95 17.97
N PRO A 909 27.39 13.45 18.00
CA PRO A 909 28.51 12.84 18.73
C PRO A 909 28.37 12.84 20.27
N ALA A 910 27.28 13.37 20.85
CA ALA A 910 26.88 13.07 22.21
C ALA A 910 26.53 11.57 22.41
N VAL A 911 26.22 10.84 21.33
CA VAL A 911 26.34 9.38 21.29
C VAL A 911 27.80 9.03 20.99
N PRO A 912 28.50 8.23 21.83
CA PRO A 912 29.92 7.94 21.63
C PRO A 912 30.20 7.35 20.24
N LYS A 913 31.28 7.81 19.61
CA LYS A 913 31.77 7.23 18.36
C LYS A 913 31.89 5.70 18.48
N PRO A 914 31.53 4.92 17.45
CA PRO A 914 31.86 3.51 17.37
C PRO A 914 33.34 3.31 16.98
N GLU A 915 34.25 3.82 17.82
CA GLU A 915 35.65 3.43 17.77
C GLU A 915 35.76 2.00 18.35
N GLU A 916 36.45 1.14 17.59
CA GLU A 916 36.52 -0.31 17.81
C GLU A 916 35.16 -1.04 17.84
N ARG A 917 34.62 -1.30 16.64
CA ARG A 917 33.97 -2.60 16.39
C ARG A 917 35.03 -3.71 16.58
N LYS A 918 35.30 -4.07 17.83
CA LYS A 918 35.77 -5.41 18.17
C LYS A 918 34.74 -6.39 17.63
N GLU A 919 35.23 -7.48 17.05
CA GLU A 919 34.43 -8.50 16.36
C GLU A 919 33.40 -9.11 17.33
N THR A 920 32.21 -8.51 17.41
CA THR A 920 31.07 -9.10 18.10
C THR A 920 30.54 -10.24 17.24
N CYS A 921 30.93 -11.46 17.61
CA CYS A 921 30.49 -12.70 17.01
C CYS A 921 28.97 -12.69 16.80
N ALA A 922 28.54 -12.74 15.53
CA ALA A 922 27.14 -12.72 15.17
C ALA A 922 26.56 -14.13 15.32
N LEU A 923 25.90 -14.39 16.46
CA LEU A 923 25.02 -15.53 16.65
C LEU A 923 23.59 -15.01 16.84
N CYS A 924 22.93 -14.84 15.69
CA CYS A 924 21.47 -14.69 15.49
C CYS A 924 20.77 -13.40 15.98
N PRO A 925 20.74 -12.33 15.17
CA PRO A 925 19.54 -11.50 15.04
C PRO A 925 18.52 -12.21 14.12
N GLY A 926 17.23 -12.19 14.48
CA GLY A 926 16.20 -12.97 13.79
C GLY A 926 15.89 -12.51 12.36
N GLY A 927 15.43 -13.44 11.51
CA GLY A 927 14.87 -13.16 10.17
C GLY A 927 15.53 -13.86 8.97
N LEU A 928 16.57 -14.67 9.17
CA LEU A 928 17.35 -15.32 8.09
C LEU A 928 17.71 -16.78 8.44
N GLY A 929 16.73 -17.68 8.46
CA GLY A 929 16.96 -19.11 8.77
C GLY A 929 17.86 -19.81 7.73
N ASP A 930 17.41 -19.85 6.48
CA ASP A 930 17.98 -20.76 5.47
C ASP A 930 19.33 -20.30 4.90
N LEU A 931 19.66 -19.02 5.01
CA LEU A 931 20.92 -18.46 4.49
C LEU A 931 22.11 -18.58 5.46
N LEU A 932 21.87 -18.90 6.74
CA LEU A 932 22.90 -18.98 7.78
C LEU A 932 23.33 -20.42 8.12
N ALA A 933 22.52 -21.43 7.81
CA ALA A 933 22.79 -22.84 8.17
C ALA A 933 24.13 -23.39 7.63
N VAL A 934 24.58 -22.90 6.47
CA VAL A 934 25.83 -23.29 5.79
C VAL A 934 27.05 -22.42 6.14
N GLN A 935 26.90 -21.38 6.96
CA GLN A 935 28.01 -20.49 7.31
C GLN A 935 28.90 -21.12 8.38
N ILE A 936 30.22 -21.09 8.18
CA ILE A 936 31.19 -21.72 9.10
C ILE A 936 31.31 -20.92 10.40
N ALA A 937 30.92 -21.53 11.52
CA ALA A 937 30.97 -20.95 12.86
C ALA A 937 32.35 -21.13 13.53
N GLY A 938 33.13 -22.14 13.14
CA GLY A 938 34.45 -22.36 13.72
C GLY A 938 35.22 -23.55 13.17
N GLN A 939 36.30 -23.91 13.87
CA GLN A 939 37.18 -25.02 13.52
C GLN A 939 37.65 -25.75 14.80
N HIS A 940 37.54 -27.07 14.82
CA HIS A 940 38.04 -27.91 15.91
C HIS A 940 39.58 -27.98 15.91
N LYS A 941 40.18 -28.39 17.04
CA LYS A 941 41.64 -28.55 17.20
C LYS A 941 42.30 -29.51 16.19
N ASN A 942 41.53 -30.40 15.56
CA ASN A 942 42.01 -31.32 14.51
C ASN A 942 41.91 -30.73 13.08
N GLY A 943 41.50 -29.47 12.94
CA GLY A 943 41.36 -28.79 11.65
C GLY A 943 40.02 -28.96 10.94
N LYS A 944 39.07 -29.77 11.45
CA LYS A 944 37.72 -29.86 10.86
C LYS A 944 36.92 -28.58 11.16
N LYS A 945 36.38 -27.94 10.12
CA LYS A 945 35.47 -26.78 10.24
C LYS A 945 34.04 -27.24 10.52
N PHE A 946 33.25 -26.43 11.21
CA PHE A 946 31.84 -26.69 11.51
C PHE A 946 30.94 -25.47 11.24
N THR A 947 29.69 -25.69 10.84
CA THR A 947 28.72 -24.62 10.52
C THR A 947 27.96 -24.09 11.73
N CYS A 948 27.24 -22.98 11.55
CA CYS A 948 26.31 -22.43 12.54
C CYS A 948 25.21 -23.45 12.87
N GLN A 949 24.72 -24.21 11.89
CA GLN A 949 23.77 -25.29 12.12
C GLN A 949 24.39 -26.44 12.92
N GLU A 950 25.58 -26.94 12.52
CA GLU A 950 26.26 -28.01 13.27
C GLU A 950 26.59 -27.59 14.72
N ALA A 951 26.91 -26.32 14.96
CA ALA A 951 27.12 -25.78 16.31
C ALA A 951 25.81 -25.73 17.12
N TYR A 952 24.71 -25.33 16.49
CA TYR A 952 23.37 -25.30 17.09
C TYR A 952 22.87 -26.71 17.42
N ASP A 953 22.97 -27.63 16.46
CA ASP A 953 22.61 -29.04 16.60
C ASP A 953 23.46 -29.72 17.67
N TRP A 954 24.75 -29.37 17.80
CA TRP A 954 25.62 -29.88 18.87
C TRP A 954 25.28 -29.29 20.24
N MET A 955 24.96 -27.99 20.33
CA MET A 955 24.48 -27.38 21.58
C MET A 955 23.15 -27.98 22.07
N ASN A 956 22.31 -28.45 21.15
CA ASN A 956 21.03 -29.10 21.44
C ASN A 956 21.14 -30.63 21.53
N GLY A 957 22.19 -31.24 20.97
CA GLY A 957 22.49 -32.67 21.04
C GLY A 957 22.74 -33.18 22.46
N GLY A 958 22.18 -34.36 22.75
CA GLY A 958 22.05 -34.93 24.09
C GLY A 958 23.28 -35.66 24.65
N ALA A 959 24.51 -35.15 24.45
CA ALA A 959 25.72 -35.74 25.04
C ALA A 959 26.33 -34.80 26.10
N GLY A 960 26.35 -35.23 27.37
CA GLY A 960 26.99 -34.45 28.42
C GLY A 960 27.10 -35.13 29.79
N ASP A 961 28.30 -35.57 30.11
CA ASP A 961 28.93 -35.58 31.45
C ASP A 961 30.49 -35.64 31.23
N GLY A 962 31.40 -35.71 32.19
CA GLY A 962 31.30 -36.08 33.61
C GLY A 962 31.14 -34.94 34.62
N ASN A 963 30.26 -35.16 35.60
CA ASN A 963 30.14 -34.48 36.90
C ASN A 963 29.81 -32.99 36.94
N CYS A 964 29.10 -32.46 35.95
CA CYS A 964 28.42 -31.16 36.05
C CYS A 964 26.95 -31.28 36.51
N GLU A 965 26.56 -32.20 37.42
CA GLU A 965 25.22 -32.27 38.08
C GLU A 965 24.02 -31.63 37.31
N GLY A 966 23.68 -32.15 36.12
CA GLY A 966 22.55 -31.66 35.30
C GLY A 966 22.80 -30.39 34.46
N ILE A 967 24.06 -30.00 34.27
CA ILE A 967 24.53 -28.75 33.65
C ILE A 967 25.59 -29.12 32.57
N LYS A 968 25.65 -28.42 31.42
CA LYS A 968 26.56 -28.81 30.31
C LYS A 968 28.02 -28.36 30.56
N TRP A 969 29.00 -29.19 30.22
CA TRP A 969 30.44 -28.95 30.42
C TRP A 969 31.10 -28.31 29.19
N TRP A 970 31.88 -27.23 29.39
CA TRP A 970 32.71 -26.64 28.34
C TRP A 970 34.02 -26.09 28.91
N GLY A 971 35.16 -26.46 28.32
CA GLY A 971 36.47 -25.88 28.62
C GLY A 971 36.93 -25.98 30.08
N GLY A 972 36.42 -26.95 30.85
CA GLY A 972 36.71 -27.10 32.28
C GLY A 972 35.74 -26.38 33.23
N LYS A 973 34.57 -25.92 32.76
CA LYS A 973 33.50 -25.33 33.60
C LYS A 973 32.11 -25.85 33.20
N CYS A 974 31.14 -25.72 34.12
CA CYS A 974 29.74 -26.11 33.94
C CYS A 974 28.85 -24.88 33.67
N CYS A 975 27.98 -24.92 32.65
CA CYS A 975 27.11 -23.81 32.21
C CYS A 975 25.60 -24.15 32.30
N LYS A 976 24.82 -23.36 33.08
CA LYS A 976 23.38 -23.60 33.38
C LYS A 976 22.47 -23.45 32.15
N LYS A 977 21.32 -24.15 32.19
CA LYS A 977 20.36 -24.36 31.09
C LYS A 977 19.76 -23.11 30.45
N THR A 978 19.78 -21.95 31.11
CA THR A 978 19.12 -20.71 30.64
C THR A 978 20.10 -19.54 30.50
N CYS A 979 20.34 -19.11 29.27
CA CYS A 979 20.99 -17.83 28.98
C CYS A 979 19.91 -16.74 28.96
N ALA A 980 19.84 -15.92 30.01
CA ALA A 980 18.75 -14.96 30.23
C ALA A 980 18.89 -13.67 29.38
N LEU A 981 19.00 -13.82 28.05
CA LEU A 981 19.19 -12.70 27.11
C LEU A 981 18.06 -12.54 26.06
N CYS A 982 17.16 -13.52 25.93
CA CYS A 982 16.02 -13.44 24.99
C CYS A 982 14.71 -13.82 25.68
N GLY A 983 13.90 -12.82 26.04
CA GLY A 983 12.54 -12.97 26.56
C GLY A 983 11.80 -11.61 26.51
N PRO A 984 10.51 -11.57 26.14
CA PRO A 984 9.84 -10.31 25.82
C PRO A 984 9.36 -9.54 27.07
N GLY A 985 9.63 -8.24 27.08
CA GLY A 985 8.80 -7.21 27.75
C GLY A 985 8.54 -7.32 29.25
N ARG A 986 9.35 -6.62 30.08
CA ARG A 986 8.84 -5.93 31.28
C ARG A 986 9.73 -4.74 31.65
N ASN A 987 9.12 -3.60 31.97
CA ASN A 987 9.83 -2.37 32.33
C ASN A 987 10.50 -2.50 33.71
N HIS A 988 11.81 -2.75 33.74
CA HIS A 988 12.63 -2.59 34.95
C HIS A 988 13.69 -1.51 34.77
N LYS A 989 13.71 -0.54 35.70
CA LYS A 989 14.78 0.46 35.82
C LYS A 989 16.08 -0.25 36.26
N ILE A 990 16.97 -0.55 35.32
CA ILE A 990 18.27 -1.17 35.61
C ILE A 990 19.14 -0.21 36.43
N LYS A 991 19.51 -0.60 37.66
CA LYS A 991 20.62 0.03 38.39
C LYS A 991 21.95 -0.45 37.80
N ARG A 992 22.93 0.47 37.73
CA ARG A 992 24.23 0.25 37.05
C ARG A 992 25.05 -0.91 37.65
N GLN A 993 25.60 -1.72 36.74
CA GLN A 993 26.77 -2.61 36.86
C GLN A 993 26.72 -3.76 37.87
N ALA A 994 26.93 -4.99 37.35
CA ALA A 994 27.26 -6.18 38.12
C ALA A 994 28.45 -6.92 37.47
N ILE A 995 29.33 -7.51 38.30
CA ILE A 995 30.54 -8.21 37.83
C ILE A 995 30.16 -9.64 37.45
N ALA A 996 30.38 -10.03 36.19
CA ALA A 996 29.98 -11.32 35.64
C ALA A 996 31.02 -12.45 35.84
N GLY A 997 32.29 -12.12 36.13
CA GLY A 997 33.31 -13.11 36.48
C GLY A 997 34.76 -12.66 36.28
N GLN A 998 35.72 -13.55 36.53
CA GLN A 998 37.16 -13.30 36.39
C GLN A 998 37.85 -14.44 35.64
N HIS A 999 38.77 -14.09 34.74
CA HIS A 999 39.59 -15.01 33.95
C HIS A 999 40.82 -15.49 34.75
N PRO A 1000 41.38 -16.70 34.51
CA PRO A 1000 42.56 -17.20 35.22
C PRO A 1000 43.84 -16.35 35.13
N ASN A 1001 43.91 -15.38 34.21
CA ASN A 1001 45.01 -14.39 34.13
C ASN A 1001 44.70 -13.06 34.84
N GLY A 1002 43.70 -13.04 35.73
CA GLY A 1002 43.40 -11.91 36.60
C GLY A 1002 42.45 -10.85 36.02
N LYS A 1003 42.14 -10.85 34.71
CA LYS A 1003 41.19 -9.88 34.14
C LYS A 1003 39.74 -10.18 34.57
N LYS A 1004 39.05 -9.16 35.08
CA LYS A 1004 37.62 -9.21 35.45
C LYS A 1004 36.75 -8.75 34.28
N PHE A 1005 35.57 -9.34 34.15
CA PHE A 1005 34.55 -8.94 33.19
C PHE A 1005 33.30 -8.43 33.92
N THR A 1006 32.77 -7.31 33.45
CA THR A 1006 31.50 -6.70 33.86
C THR A 1006 30.54 -6.72 32.68
N CYS A 1007 29.27 -6.99 32.96
CA CYS A 1007 28.16 -6.70 32.04
C CYS A 1007 27.61 -5.29 32.35
#